data_AF-W9J1Y2-F1
#
_entry.id   AF-W9J1Y2-F1
#
_cell.length_a   1.000
_cell.length_b   1.000
_cell.length_c   1.000
_cell.angle_alpha   90.00
_cell.angle_beta   90.00
_cell.angle_gamma   90.00
#
_symmetry.space_group_name_H-M   'P 1'
#
loop_
_entity.id
_entity.type
_entity.pdbx_description
1 polymer ?
#
loop_
_entity_poly.entity_id
_entity_poly.type
_entity_poly.pdbx_seq_one_letter_code
_entity_poly.pdbx_strand_id
1 'polypeptide(L)'
;MSTTIAPRRLRIGIDVGGTNTDGVLIDPLMSSGPDRGIIAWHKEPTTANPSVGINNALTTMLSSSSIRPHEVASVTIGTTHFVNAVVERDAARLSRVAVIRLCGPFSKHNLPCVDWPDDMRELILGHYALVHGGLEVDGRLISDIDPDEIKTQCSIIKQKGIKCVVVVGIFSPIDTVERQEERAADIIKAEIPGCDVVCSKEVANLGFLERENAAMLNASILPFARKTIRSFHEPVKRLGLNCAVFITQNDGTVLSGELAARLPIRTFSSGPTNSMRGAAFLVHGDLDEAMMVVDIGGTTSDVGILLENGFPRQQAAYSDLSGVRMNFSCPDIKSIGLGGGSIVRIGSSVSVGPDSVGYKLPEEAVVFGGKVLTATDCTVLANPELKIGDPALMKDALSEDQLTKVSLTIKQKLEKVIDTMKTSPKDIPVILVGGGAVIAPDELKGASKVIKPQWSQVANAIGAAIARVSAVVDTVQSTVSKSTNECLDEVSRAAVEKTVEAGALRSTVKVVEKEGFPLQYIKNKTRFVVRATGDFDFSKEVVAPEFQAEHGDHQNMGHYEKNTKNTGPKHDTQQDEDFDILSYRPDVRNRTWYVSERDVSWIATGCYILGTGGGGSPYGLMIRLRTQLRNGSIIRVVNPEDLPDDARVGCGGGAGSPTVAIEKLAGDELLEAQQELYKMCNTSATHMISVEVGGANGLSGLLLGSSDQMDIPTVDGDWMGRAYPTKWQTTPVVFKERDTIWSPIAVSDGNGNVLVMPKASSDEAVERIIRAALSEMGSQVGAADAPVTGEETKRWAVEHTLSQSWRIGRAVARARKENRVDNVAETIIEECGGPGAGKVLWKGKIIGVDRTLRNGHIYGECLIEGADVRDEHVASGDISEQFKGVVKIPFKNENIAALRVYNDREEELQEDVLAIVPDLVCVIDAQNGEAVGTPEYRYGLLVVVLGIAASDRWTGTERGIKIGGPQAFGLGHLKFEPLGKYFKPRSVIDEFDEC
;
A
#
# COMPACT_ATOMS: atom_id res chain seq x y z
N MET A 1 21.66 43.27 -37.57
CA MET A 1 22.19 42.97 -36.23
C MET A 1 21.46 41.74 -35.72
N SER A 2 22.17 40.69 -35.30
CA SER A 2 21.52 39.52 -34.71
C SER A 2 21.16 39.87 -33.26
N THR A 3 19.87 40.06 -32.98
CA THR A 3 19.38 40.16 -31.60
C THR A 3 19.49 38.78 -30.95
N THR A 4 20.54 38.58 -30.18
CA THR A 4 20.65 37.47 -29.23
C THR A 4 19.48 37.56 -28.25
N ILE A 5 18.47 36.72 -28.47
CA ILE A 5 17.37 36.52 -27.53
C ILE A 5 18.00 36.01 -26.23
N ALA A 6 17.79 36.73 -25.13
CA ALA A 6 18.29 36.29 -23.82
C ALA A 6 17.66 34.93 -23.48
N PRO A 7 18.44 33.95 -22.97
CA PRO A 7 17.92 32.61 -22.70
C PRO A 7 16.79 32.68 -21.67
N ARG A 8 15.68 32.01 -21.98
CA ARG A 8 14.55 31.88 -21.06
C ARG A 8 15.03 31.12 -19.82
N ARG A 9 14.87 31.71 -18.64
CA ARG A 9 15.43 31.15 -17.39
C ARG A 9 14.47 31.17 -16.22
N LEU A 10 13.48 32.06 -16.24
CA LEU A 10 12.55 32.24 -15.12
C LEU A 10 11.50 31.13 -15.12
N ARG A 11 11.14 30.63 -13.95
CA ARG A 11 10.11 29.61 -13.78
C ARG A 11 8.98 30.18 -12.95
N ILE A 12 7.75 29.82 -13.31
CA ILE A 12 6.58 30.10 -12.49
C ILE A 12 6.10 28.76 -11.93
N GLY A 13 5.92 28.70 -10.61
CA GLY A 13 5.18 27.63 -9.95
C GLY A 13 3.85 28.17 -9.44
N ILE A 14 2.79 27.38 -9.59
CA ILE A 14 1.47 27.66 -9.05
C ILE A 14 0.99 26.39 -8.35
N ASP A 15 0.40 26.50 -7.17
CA ASP A 15 -0.26 25.38 -6.50
C ASP A 15 -1.71 25.75 -6.20
N VAL A 16 -2.64 24.99 -6.78
CA VAL A 16 -4.08 25.20 -6.64
C VAL A 16 -4.63 24.20 -5.64
N GLY A 17 -4.56 24.57 -4.35
CA GLY A 17 -5.07 23.80 -3.23
C GLY A 17 -6.56 24.04 -2.96
N GLY A 18 -7.11 23.34 -1.96
CA GLY A 18 -8.54 23.47 -1.59
C GLY A 18 -8.89 24.74 -0.82
N THR A 19 -7.90 25.47 -0.29
CA THR A 19 -8.09 26.71 0.51
C THR A 19 -7.52 27.94 -0.16
N ASN A 20 -6.30 27.87 -0.69
CA ASN A 20 -5.62 28.97 -1.38
C ASN A 20 -5.06 28.53 -2.74
N THR A 21 -4.96 29.48 -3.66
CA THR A 21 -4.09 29.42 -4.84
C THR A 21 -2.80 30.17 -4.52
N ASP A 22 -1.68 29.46 -4.59
CA ASP A 22 -0.34 29.99 -4.33
C ASP A 22 0.46 30.11 -5.61
N GLY A 23 1.26 31.16 -5.76
CA GLY A 23 2.09 31.41 -6.94
C GLY A 23 3.46 31.98 -6.59
N VAL A 24 4.50 31.54 -7.31
CA VAL A 24 5.87 32.06 -7.21
C VAL A 24 6.50 32.20 -8.60
N LEU A 25 7.19 33.31 -8.83
CA LEU A 25 8.12 33.54 -9.94
C LEU A 25 9.56 33.49 -9.42
N ILE A 26 10.38 32.59 -9.96
CA ILE A 26 11.74 32.32 -9.47
C ILE A 26 12.79 32.29 -10.59
N ASP A 27 13.99 32.77 -10.28
CA ASP A 27 15.21 32.55 -11.06
C ASP A 27 16.08 31.47 -10.39
N PRO A 28 16.08 30.22 -10.88
CA PRO A 28 16.79 29.12 -10.23
C PRO A 28 18.32 29.32 -10.21
N LEU A 29 18.87 30.17 -11.08
CA LEU A 29 20.30 30.50 -11.10
C LEU A 29 20.71 31.42 -9.95
N MET A 30 19.75 32.07 -9.29
CA MET A 30 19.97 32.98 -8.15
C MET A 30 19.64 32.31 -6.80
N SER A 31 19.48 30.99 -6.77
CA SER A 31 19.08 30.20 -5.59
C SER A 31 20.04 30.28 -4.39
N SER A 32 21.30 30.64 -4.60
CA SER A 32 22.28 30.90 -3.53
C SER A 32 22.20 32.32 -2.94
N GLY A 33 21.34 33.20 -3.45
CA GLY A 33 21.11 34.54 -2.90
C GLY A 33 20.20 34.54 -1.67
N PRO A 34 20.11 35.67 -0.93
CA PRO A 34 19.31 35.76 0.30
C PRO A 34 17.81 35.47 0.06
N ASP A 35 17.24 35.99 -1.03
CA ASP A 35 15.85 35.72 -1.42
C ASP A 35 15.67 34.38 -2.16
N ARG A 36 16.70 33.51 -2.19
CA ARG A 36 16.73 32.21 -2.91
C ARG A 36 16.30 32.31 -4.38
N GLY A 37 16.46 33.47 -5.00
CA GLY A 37 16.07 33.75 -6.40
C GLY A 37 14.58 34.02 -6.62
N ILE A 38 13.76 34.14 -5.56
CA ILE A 38 12.33 34.46 -5.64
C ILE A 38 12.19 35.94 -6.03
N ILE A 39 11.50 36.21 -7.14
CA ILE A 39 11.31 37.56 -7.70
C ILE A 39 9.96 38.14 -7.30
N ALA A 40 8.91 37.32 -7.33
CA ALA A 40 7.56 37.69 -6.94
C ALA A 40 6.79 36.45 -6.45
N TRP A 41 5.76 36.68 -5.65
CA TRP A 41 4.86 35.65 -5.16
C TRP A 41 3.43 36.21 -5.04
N HIS A 42 2.46 35.31 -4.96
CA HIS A 42 1.05 35.63 -4.73
C HIS A 42 0.37 34.53 -3.91
N LYS A 43 -0.65 34.90 -3.14
CA LYS A 43 -1.52 34.00 -2.37
C LYS A 43 -2.91 34.61 -2.32
N GLU A 44 -3.92 33.87 -2.77
CA GLU A 44 -5.34 34.26 -2.71
C GLU A 44 -6.22 33.06 -2.36
N PRO A 45 -7.43 33.25 -1.80
CA PRO A 45 -8.38 32.15 -1.60
C PRO A 45 -8.72 31.42 -2.90
N THR A 46 -8.85 30.09 -2.87
CA THR A 46 -9.12 29.31 -4.08
C THR A 46 -10.48 29.66 -4.70
N THR A 47 -10.45 30.09 -5.96
CA THR A 47 -11.66 30.35 -6.76
C THR A 47 -12.29 29.05 -7.28
N ALA A 48 -13.63 28.96 -7.29
CA ALA A 48 -14.36 27.78 -7.76
C ALA A 48 -13.98 27.32 -9.19
N ASN A 49 -13.59 28.24 -10.08
CA ASN A 49 -12.95 27.92 -11.36
C ASN A 49 -11.44 28.16 -11.23
N PRO A 50 -10.59 27.11 -11.17
CA PRO A 50 -9.16 27.26 -10.90
C PRO A 50 -8.41 28.08 -11.97
N SER A 51 -8.95 28.16 -13.18
CA SER A 51 -8.41 29.00 -14.26
C SER A 51 -8.44 30.50 -13.91
N VAL A 52 -9.34 30.92 -13.03
CA VAL A 52 -9.43 32.31 -12.55
C VAL A 52 -8.29 32.60 -11.57
N GLY A 53 -8.12 31.80 -10.52
CA GLY A 53 -6.99 31.90 -9.59
C GLY A 53 -5.63 31.80 -10.30
N ILE A 54 -5.46 30.87 -11.25
CA ILE A 54 -4.25 30.80 -12.09
C ILE A 54 -4.01 32.11 -12.84
N ASN A 55 -5.05 32.68 -13.46
CA ASN A 55 -4.94 33.95 -14.20
C ASN A 55 -4.62 35.13 -13.26
N ASN A 56 -5.25 35.21 -12.09
CA ASN A 56 -5.05 36.24 -11.08
C ASN A 56 -3.62 36.20 -10.52
N ALA A 57 -3.14 35.02 -10.11
CA ALA A 57 -1.78 34.81 -9.63
C ALA A 57 -0.73 35.19 -10.70
N LEU A 58 -0.89 34.72 -11.93
CA LEU A 58 0.01 35.07 -13.05
C LEU A 58 0.00 36.58 -13.32
N THR A 59 -1.18 37.20 -13.42
CA THR A 59 -1.32 38.65 -13.69
C THR A 59 -0.67 39.47 -12.57
N THR A 60 -0.89 39.10 -11.32
CA THR A 60 -0.36 39.82 -10.16
C THR A 60 1.16 39.70 -10.09
N MET A 61 1.73 38.50 -10.26
CA MET A 61 3.19 38.31 -10.26
C MET A 61 3.89 38.99 -11.43
N LEU A 62 3.30 38.99 -12.63
CA LEU A 62 3.84 39.69 -13.80
C LEU A 62 3.65 41.22 -13.73
N SER A 63 2.74 41.72 -12.90
CA SER A 63 2.57 43.17 -12.68
C SER A 63 3.44 43.70 -11.53
N SER A 64 3.71 42.88 -10.51
CA SER A 64 4.58 43.24 -9.39
C SER A 64 6.07 43.06 -9.68
N SER A 65 6.42 42.20 -10.63
CA SER A 65 7.78 42.06 -11.16
C SER A 65 7.95 42.80 -12.49
N SER A 66 9.08 43.47 -12.70
CA SER A 66 9.38 44.18 -13.97
C SER A 66 9.80 43.23 -15.10
N ILE A 67 9.24 42.02 -15.13
CA ILE A 67 9.64 40.90 -16.00
C ILE A 67 8.77 40.85 -17.25
N ARG A 68 9.39 40.60 -18.40
CA ARG A 68 8.67 40.47 -19.68
C ARG A 68 8.26 39.00 -19.90
N PRO A 69 7.06 38.71 -20.43
CA PRO A 69 6.56 37.33 -20.61
C PRO A 69 7.50 36.38 -21.36
N HIS A 70 8.33 36.87 -22.30
CA HIS A 70 9.28 36.03 -23.05
C HIS A 70 10.50 35.57 -22.25
N GLU A 71 10.71 36.04 -21.01
CA GLU A 71 11.81 35.62 -20.13
C GLU A 71 11.45 34.36 -19.31
N VAL A 72 10.15 34.02 -19.25
CA VAL A 72 9.61 32.84 -18.61
C VAL A 72 9.85 31.60 -19.48
N ALA A 73 10.47 30.60 -18.89
CA ALA A 73 10.85 29.34 -19.52
C ALA A 73 9.76 28.26 -19.35
N SER A 74 9.06 28.26 -18.22
CA SER A 74 7.94 27.34 -17.94
C SER A 74 6.97 27.87 -16.89
N VAL A 75 5.73 27.38 -16.94
CA VAL A 75 4.74 27.45 -15.87
C VAL A 75 4.47 26.02 -15.39
N THR A 76 4.64 25.73 -14.10
CA THR A 76 4.37 24.43 -13.49
C THR A 76 3.23 24.56 -12.49
N ILE A 77 2.24 23.66 -12.56
CA ILE A 77 1.01 23.73 -11.76
C ILE A 77 0.86 22.47 -10.90
N GLY A 78 0.74 22.63 -9.59
CA GLY A 78 0.21 21.64 -8.67
C GLY A 78 -1.30 21.79 -8.51
N THR A 79 -2.03 20.69 -8.34
CA THR A 79 -3.49 20.76 -8.19
C THR A 79 -4.07 19.56 -7.44
N THR A 80 -4.99 19.82 -6.52
CA THR A 80 -5.76 18.77 -5.82
C THR A 80 -7.11 18.47 -6.48
N HIS A 81 -7.45 19.13 -7.60
CA HIS A 81 -8.76 19.00 -8.25
C HIS A 81 -9.12 17.56 -8.67
N PHE A 82 -8.13 16.74 -9.08
CA PHE A 82 -8.40 15.37 -9.51
C PHE A 82 -8.64 14.41 -8.35
N VAL A 83 -7.84 14.49 -7.28
CA VAL A 83 -8.07 13.66 -6.08
C VAL A 83 -9.39 14.02 -5.40
N ASN A 84 -9.74 15.31 -5.35
CA ASN A 84 -11.02 15.77 -4.80
C ASN A 84 -12.23 15.18 -5.55
N ALA A 85 -12.16 14.96 -6.87
CA ALA A 85 -13.25 14.33 -7.61
C ALA A 85 -13.54 12.89 -7.14
N VAL A 86 -12.49 12.14 -6.77
CA VAL A 86 -12.58 10.77 -6.22
C VAL A 86 -13.06 10.81 -4.76
N VAL A 87 -12.47 11.67 -3.94
CA VAL A 87 -12.81 11.82 -2.50
C VAL A 87 -14.23 12.34 -2.29
N GLU A 88 -14.69 13.30 -3.10
CA GLU A 88 -16.08 13.79 -3.08
C GLU A 88 -17.08 12.81 -3.73
N ARG A 89 -16.61 11.71 -4.35
CA ARG A 89 -17.40 10.76 -5.17
C ARG A 89 -18.29 11.49 -6.18
N ASP A 90 -17.75 12.50 -6.86
CA ASP A 90 -18.52 13.42 -7.68
C ASP A 90 -18.91 12.81 -9.03
N ALA A 91 -20.18 12.36 -9.12
CA ALA A 91 -20.77 11.77 -10.31
C ALA A 91 -20.86 12.70 -11.54
N ALA A 92 -20.65 14.01 -11.40
CA ALA A 92 -20.45 14.87 -12.57
C ALA A 92 -19.04 14.71 -13.15
N ARG A 93 -18.02 14.57 -12.29
CA ARG A 93 -16.59 14.51 -12.66
C ARG A 93 -16.08 13.11 -12.96
N LEU A 94 -16.74 12.07 -12.45
CA LEU A 94 -16.38 10.67 -12.61
C LEU A 94 -17.22 9.99 -13.70
N SER A 95 -16.54 9.31 -14.61
CA SER A 95 -17.15 8.58 -15.73
C SER A 95 -17.27 7.08 -15.43
N ARG A 96 -18.32 6.45 -15.98
CA ARG A 96 -18.42 4.98 -15.96
C ARG A 96 -17.35 4.33 -16.84
N VAL A 97 -16.79 3.24 -16.33
CA VAL A 97 -15.68 2.48 -16.89
C VAL A 97 -16.13 1.05 -17.20
N ALA A 98 -15.66 0.51 -18.32
CA ALA A 98 -15.71 -0.91 -18.63
C ALA A 98 -14.33 -1.54 -18.44
N VAL A 99 -14.24 -2.77 -17.95
CA VAL A 99 -12.96 -3.49 -17.75
C VAL A 99 -12.92 -4.74 -18.62
N ILE A 100 -11.82 -4.96 -19.34
CA ILE A 100 -11.55 -6.20 -20.07
C ILE A 100 -10.28 -6.81 -19.48
N ARG A 101 -10.42 -7.93 -18.77
CA ARG A 101 -9.29 -8.69 -18.21
C ARG A 101 -8.82 -9.74 -19.20
N LEU A 102 -7.52 -9.71 -19.52
CA LEU A 102 -6.81 -10.72 -20.30
C LEU A 102 -6.19 -11.70 -19.29
N CYS A 103 -6.95 -12.75 -18.95
CA CYS A 103 -6.64 -13.60 -17.79
C CYS A 103 -6.86 -15.11 -18.00
N GLY A 104 -7.50 -15.53 -19.09
CA GLY A 104 -7.82 -16.95 -19.31
C GLY A 104 -8.63 -17.54 -18.13
N PRO A 105 -8.22 -18.68 -17.53
CA PRO A 105 -8.97 -19.33 -16.45
C PRO A 105 -8.86 -18.63 -15.09
N PHE A 106 -7.92 -17.68 -14.93
CA PHE A 106 -7.57 -17.02 -13.67
C PHE A 106 -8.45 -15.79 -13.39
N SER A 107 -8.31 -15.22 -12.18
CA SER A 107 -8.98 -13.98 -11.74
C SER A 107 -10.52 -13.98 -11.71
N LYS A 108 -11.20 -15.04 -12.18
CA LYS A 108 -12.67 -15.12 -12.28
C LYS A 108 -13.43 -15.05 -10.96
N HIS A 109 -12.77 -15.40 -9.86
CA HIS A 109 -13.36 -15.39 -8.51
C HIS A 109 -13.20 -14.07 -7.76
N ASN A 110 -12.34 -13.18 -8.26
CA ASN A 110 -12.00 -11.89 -7.63
C ASN A 110 -12.28 -10.76 -8.63
N LEU A 111 -13.57 -10.49 -8.87
CA LEU A 111 -14.06 -9.58 -9.93
C LEU A 111 -13.57 -8.12 -9.75
N PRO A 112 -13.67 -7.25 -10.77
CA PRO A 112 -13.32 -5.84 -10.61
C PRO A 112 -14.13 -5.12 -9.52
N CYS A 113 -13.46 -4.23 -8.80
CA CYS A 113 -13.97 -3.49 -7.64
C CYS A 113 -14.57 -4.36 -6.53
N VAL A 114 -14.10 -5.60 -6.35
CA VAL A 114 -14.69 -6.56 -5.38
C VAL A 114 -14.56 -6.12 -3.91
N ASP A 115 -13.52 -5.34 -3.58
CA ASP A 115 -13.26 -4.82 -2.23
C ASP A 115 -13.53 -3.31 -2.08
N TRP A 116 -14.05 -2.65 -3.12
CA TRP A 116 -14.34 -1.22 -3.09
C TRP A 116 -15.60 -0.91 -2.25
N PRO A 117 -15.74 0.34 -1.76
CA PRO A 117 -17.02 0.84 -1.27
C PRO A 117 -18.11 0.72 -2.34
N ASP A 118 -19.27 0.16 -1.98
CA ASP A 118 -20.32 -0.19 -2.94
C ASP A 118 -20.82 1.02 -3.75
N ASP A 119 -20.91 2.21 -3.14
CA ASP A 119 -21.34 3.43 -3.83
C ASP A 119 -20.29 3.93 -4.85
N MET A 120 -19.00 3.82 -4.54
CA MET A 120 -17.93 4.13 -5.50
C MET A 120 -17.89 3.09 -6.64
N ARG A 121 -18.15 1.82 -6.32
CA ARG A 121 -18.27 0.73 -7.30
C ARG A 121 -19.46 0.96 -8.24
N GLU A 122 -20.64 1.24 -7.72
CA GLU A 122 -21.85 1.54 -8.51
C GLU A 122 -21.68 2.80 -9.38
N LEU A 123 -20.92 3.79 -8.89
CA LEU A 123 -20.62 4.99 -9.64
C LEU A 123 -19.73 4.71 -10.86
N ILE A 124 -18.64 3.95 -10.67
CA ILE A 124 -17.57 3.80 -11.66
C ILE A 124 -17.71 2.53 -12.52
N LEU A 125 -18.01 1.36 -11.95
CA LEU A 125 -18.02 0.09 -12.69
C LEU A 125 -19.31 -0.07 -13.51
N GLY A 126 -19.25 0.17 -14.82
CA GLY A 126 -20.39 0.00 -15.74
C GLY A 126 -20.45 -1.38 -16.42
N HIS A 127 -19.30 -2.02 -16.62
CA HIS A 127 -19.18 -3.35 -17.24
C HIS A 127 -17.85 -3.99 -16.88
N TYR A 128 -17.79 -5.32 -16.86
CA TYR A 128 -16.54 -6.05 -16.91
C TYR A 128 -16.67 -7.29 -17.79
N ALA A 129 -15.56 -7.76 -18.32
CA ALA A 129 -15.44 -9.02 -19.02
C ALA A 129 -14.11 -9.69 -18.70
N LEU A 130 -14.12 -11.02 -18.73
CA LEU A 130 -12.95 -11.89 -18.63
C LEU A 130 -12.82 -12.55 -20.01
N VAL A 131 -11.64 -12.47 -20.62
CA VAL A 131 -11.38 -13.01 -21.97
C VAL A 131 -10.03 -13.73 -22.00
N HIS A 132 -9.78 -14.47 -23.07
CA HIS A 132 -8.49 -15.09 -23.32
C HIS A 132 -7.35 -14.06 -23.41
N GLY A 133 -6.14 -14.51 -23.09
CA GLY A 133 -4.97 -13.69 -22.85
C GLY A 133 -4.31 -13.99 -21.50
N GLY A 134 -3.37 -13.12 -21.11
CA GLY A 134 -2.54 -13.27 -19.92
C GLY A 134 -1.22 -13.98 -20.21
N LEU A 135 -0.21 -13.64 -19.42
CA LEU A 135 1.13 -14.24 -19.48
C LEU A 135 1.44 -14.99 -18.19
N GLU A 136 2.32 -15.99 -18.29
CA GLU A 136 3.04 -16.52 -17.15
C GLU A 136 4.17 -15.55 -16.75
N VAL A 137 4.68 -15.70 -15.52
CA VAL A 137 5.72 -14.83 -14.95
C VAL A 137 7.04 -14.82 -15.75
N ASP A 138 7.27 -15.83 -16.58
CA ASP A 138 8.42 -15.89 -17.48
C ASP A 138 8.16 -15.28 -18.88
N GLY A 139 6.94 -14.80 -19.15
CA GLY A 139 6.53 -14.19 -20.42
C GLY A 139 5.97 -15.18 -21.45
N ARG A 140 5.82 -16.47 -21.12
CA ARG A 140 5.01 -17.39 -21.95
C ARG A 140 3.53 -16.99 -21.91
N LEU A 141 2.78 -17.28 -22.96
CA LEU A 141 1.33 -17.11 -22.99
C LEU A 141 0.65 -18.10 -22.02
N ILE A 142 -0.29 -17.62 -21.19
CA ILE A 142 -1.36 -18.44 -20.61
C ILE A 142 -2.32 -18.84 -21.74
N SER A 143 -2.74 -17.84 -22.50
CA SER A 143 -3.43 -17.97 -23.78
C SER A 143 -3.16 -16.71 -24.62
N ASP A 144 -3.32 -16.78 -25.94
CA ASP A 144 -3.36 -15.54 -26.74
C ASP A 144 -4.76 -14.90 -26.66
N ILE A 145 -4.86 -13.60 -26.95
CA ILE A 145 -6.14 -12.89 -26.96
C ILE A 145 -7.06 -13.41 -28.08
N ASP A 146 -8.35 -13.56 -27.79
CA ASP A 146 -9.38 -13.81 -28.82
C ASP A 146 -9.98 -12.46 -29.30
N PRO A 147 -9.77 -12.06 -30.57
CA PRO A 147 -10.32 -10.81 -31.08
C PRO A 147 -11.84 -10.76 -31.15
N ASP A 148 -12.52 -11.89 -31.33
CA ASP A 148 -13.97 -11.96 -31.47
C ASP A 148 -14.69 -11.95 -30.11
N GLU A 149 -14.06 -12.50 -29.06
CA GLU A 149 -14.46 -12.22 -27.67
C GLU A 149 -14.41 -10.71 -27.38
N ILE A 150 -13.29 -10.06 -27.70
CA ILE A 150 -13.11 -8.61 -27.46
C ILE A 150 -14.16 -7.79 -28.24
N LYS A 151 -14.42 -8.08 -29.51
CA LYS A 151 -15.48 -7.42 -30.31
C LYS A 151 -16.88 -7.62 -29.73
N THR A 152 -17.16 -8.82 -29.20
CA THR A 152 -18.43 -9.13 -28.53
C THR A 152 -18.61 -8.26 -27.29
N GLN A 153 -17.57 -8.13 -26.46
CA GLN A 153 -17.60 -7.23 -25.30
C GLN A 153 -17.69 -5.76 -25.72
N CYS A 154 -16.99 -5.34 -26.77
CA CYS A 154 -17.12 -3.99 -27.33
C CYS A 154 -18.56 -3.67 -27.74
N SER A 155 -19.29 -4.64 -28.30
CA SER A 155 -20.71 -4.47 -28.66
C SER A 155 -21.59 -4.22 -27.43
N ILE A 156 -21.34 -4.90 -26.31
CA ILE A 156 -22.04 -4.68 -25.03
C ILE A 156 -21.67 -3.30 -24.44
N ILE A 157 -20.38 -2.92 -24.47
CA ILE A 157 -19.89 -1.62 -24.00
C ILE A 157 -20.55 -0.46 -24.77
N LYS A 158 -20.65 -0.57 -26.11
CA LYS A 158 -21.39 0.37 -26.97
C LYS A 158 -22.85 0.51 -26.55
N GLN A 159 -23.55 -0.61 -26.36
CA GLN A 159 -24.97 -0.63 -25.98
C GLN A 159 -25.20 0.02 -24.61
N LYS A 160 -24.26 -0.14 -23.67
CA LYS A 160 -24.27 0.52 -22.36
C LYS A 160 -23.87 2.01 -22.40
N GLY A 161 -23.46 2.54 -23.55
CA GLY A 161 -23.02 3.93 -23.71
C GLY A 161 -21.70 4.27 -23.01
N ILE A 162 -20.93 3.27 -22.58
CA ILE A 162 -19.68 3.47 -21.84
C ILE A 162 -18.58 3.96 -22.79
N LYS A 163 -17.82 4.97 -22.36
CA LYS A 163 -16.77 5.61 -23.15
C LYS A 163 -15.35 5.41 -22.62
N CYS A 164 -15.18 5.02 -21.36
CA CYS A 164 -13.89 4.70 -20.78
C CYS A 164 -13.76 3.17 -20.66
N VAL A 165 -12.69 2.60 -21.20
CA VAL A 165 -12.39 1.17 -21.17
C VAL A 165 -10.99 0.95 -20.60
N VAL A 166 -10.85 0.02 -19.67
CA VAL A 166 -9.56 -0.42 -19.12
C VAL A 166 -9.28 -1.82 -19.63
N VAL A 167 -8.05 -2.07 -20.07
CA VAL A 167 -7.54 -3.41 -20.39
C VAL A 167 -6.51 -3.79 -19.33
N VAL A 168 -6.69 -4.95 -18.69
CA VAL A 168 -5.80 -5.47 -17.63
C VAL A 168 -5.34 -6.87 -17.99
N GLY A 169 -4.07 -7.05 -18.31
CA GLY A 169 -3.47 -8.37 -18.52
C GLY A 169 -2.71 -8.89 -17.31
N ILE A 170 -2.79 -10.19 -17.06
CA ILE A 170 -1.90 -10.89 -16.11
C ILE A 170 -0.46 -10.77 -16.62
N PHE A 171 0.45 -10.29 -15.76
CA PHE A 171 1.85 -9.98 -16.08
C PHE A 171 2.05 -8.95 -17.21
N SER A 172 1.04 -8.14 -17.55
CA SER A 172 1.18 -7.10 -18.59
C SER A 172 2.29 -6.06 -18.36
N PRO A 173 2.71 -5.69 -17.12
CA PRO A 173 3.83 -4.75 -16.94
C PRO A 173 5.19 -5.27 -17.44
N ILE A 174 5.35 -6.59 -17.59
CA ILE A 174 6.57 -7.22 -18.13
C ILE A 174 6.42 -7.62 -19.60
N ASP A 175 5.24 -7.40 -20.20
CA ASP A 175 4.94 -7.71 -21.59
C ASP A 175 5.59 -6.70 -22.55
N THR A 176 6.69 -7.16 -23.16
CA THR A 176 7.47 -6.45 -24.18
C THR A 176 7.45 -7.12 -25.54
N VAL A 177 6.85 -8.33 -25.65
CA VAL A 177 6.92 -9.19 -26.85
C VAL A 177 5.53 -9.38 -27.45
N GLU A 178 4.58 -9.88 -26.66
CA GLU A 178 3.23 -10.24 -27.12
C GLU A 178 2.31 -9.02 -27.22
N ARG A 179 2.55 -8.03 -26.36
CA ARG A 179 1.88 -6.71 -26.30
C ARG A 179 0.36 -6.83 -26.30
N GLN A 180 -0.15 -7.71 -25.46
CA GLN A 180 -1.55 -8.11 -25.46
C GLN A 180 -2.51 -6.97 -25.08
N GLU A 181 -2.15 -6.13 -24.10
CA GLU A 181 -2.96 -4.96 -23.75
C GLU A 181 -3.08 -3.98 -24.93
N GLU A 182 -1.99 -3.70 -25.65
CA GLU A 182 -2.03 -2.81 -26.81
C GLU A 182 -2.82 -3.41 -27.97
N ARG A 183 -2.63 -4.70 -28.28
CA ARG A 183 -3.39 -5.42 -29.32
C ARG A 183 -4.89 -5.40 -29.02
N ALA A 184 -5.29 -5.64 -27.78
CA ALA A 184 -6.67 -5.53 -27.33
C ALA A 184 -7.17 -4.08 -27.42
N ALA A 185 -6.38 -3.10 -27.01
CA ALA A 185 -6.74 -1.69 -27.08
C ALA A 185 -6.95 -1.19 -28.51
N ASP A 186 -6.18 -1.67 -29.49
CA ASP A 186 -6.36 -1.33 -30.89
C ASP A 186 -7.66 -1.92 -31.47
N ILE A 187 -8.04 -3.15 -31.07
CA ILE A 187 -9.35 -3.74 -31.40
C ILE A 187 -10.48 -2.90 -30.77
N ILE A 188 -10.37 -2.53 -29.50
CA ILE A 188 -11.38 -1.74 -28.78
C ILE A 188 -11.57 -0.36 -29.42
N LYS A 189 -10.49 0.33 -29.81
CA LYS A 189 -10.54 1.64 -30.50
C LYS A 189 -11.17 1.53 -31.89
N ALA A 190 -10.84 0.48 -32.65
CA ALA A 190 -11.42 0.23 -33.97
C ALA A 190 -12.93 -0.06 -33.87
N GLU A 191 -13.34 -0.82 -32.86
CA GLU A 191 -14.74 -1.11 -32.60
C GLU A 191 -15.50 0.11 -32.07
N ILE A 192 -14.96 0.83 -31.08
CA ILE A 192 -15.62 1.94 -30.38
C ILE A 192 -14.90 3.28 -30.68
N PRO A 193 -15.13 3.90 -31.85
CA PRO A 193 -14.60 5.23 -32.15
C PRO A 193 -14.88 6.27 -31.05
N GLY A 194 -13.83 7.01 -30.69
CA GLY A 194 -13.90 8.03 -29.64
C GLY A 194 -14.07 7.49 -28.22
N CYS A 195 -13.74 6.22 -27.95
CA CYS A 195 -13.54 5.74 -26.58
C CYS A 195 -12.13 6.03 -26.08
N ASP A 196 -12.03 6.17 -24.76
CA ASP A 196 -10.76 6.19 -24.04
C ASP A 196 -10.40 4.77 -23.65
N VAL A 197 -9.25 4.28 -24.12
CA VAL A 197 -8.72 2.97 -23.72
C VAL A 197 -7.44 3.14 -22.92
N VAL A 198 -7.46 2.65 -21.68
CA VAL A 198 -6.33 2.67 -20.74
C VAL A 198 -5.74 1.26 -20.66
N CYS A 199 -4.46 1.11 -21.02
CA CYS A 199 -3.71 -0.12 -20.77
C CYS A 199 -3.19 -0.06 -19.33
N SER A 200 -3.50 -1.06 -18.50
CA SER A 200 -3.19 -1.05 -17.07
C SER A 200 -1.70 -0.86 -16.78
N LYS A 201 -0.82 -1.39 -17.64
CA LYS A 201 0.65 -1.27 -17.53
C LYS A 201 1.20 0.14 -17.72
N GLU A 202 0.43 1.05 -18.31
CA GLU A 202 0.81 2.47 -18.42
C GLU A 202 0.57 3.23 -17.12
N VAL A 203 -0.33 2.72 -16.26
CA VAL A 203 -0.78 3.38 -15.03
C VAL A 203 0.10 2.99 -13.85
N ALA A 204 0.20 1.69 -13.55
CA ALA A 204 0.94 1.15 -12.40
C ALA A 204 1.59 -0.22 -12.70
N ASN A 205 2.37 -0.73 -11.73
CA ASN A 205 3.25 -1.89 -11.89
C ASN A 205 2.60 -3.21 -11.40
N LEU A 206 3.40 -4.24 -11.09
CA LEU A 206 2.92 -5.54 -10.60
C LEU A 206 2.08 -5.41 -9.30
N GLY A 207 1.06 -6.26 -9.19
CA GLY A 207 -0.05 -6.15 -8.24
C GLY A 207 -1.35 -6.04 -9.03
N PHE A 208 -2.04 -7.17 -9.25
CA PHE A 208 -3.11 -7.25 -10.25
C PHE A 208 -4.34 -6.43 -9.85
N LEU A 209 -4.82 -6.60 -8.62
CA LEU A 209 -5.97 -5.84 -8.09
C LEU A 209 -5.61 -4.36 -7.93
N GLU A 210 -4.45 -4.06 -7.36
CA GLU A 210 -4.00 -2.68 -7.14
C GLU A 210 -3.78 -1.90 -8.45
N ARG A 211 -3.24 -2.55 -9.48
CA ARG A 211 -3.05 -1.95 -10.82
C ARG A 211 -4.38 -1.78 -11.55
N GLU A 212 -5.27 -2.76 -11.49
CA GLU A 212 -6.64 -2.61 -12.01
C GLU A 212 -7.35 -1.44 -11.33
N ASN A 213 -7.30 -1.37 -10.00
CA ASN A 213 -7.93 -0.33 -9.20
C ASN A 213 -7.43 1.07 -9.60
N ALA A 214 -6.11 1.23 -9.70
CA ALA A 214 -5.48 2.47 -10.17
C ALA A 214 -5.86 2.81 -11.62
N ALA A 215 -5.91 1.82 -12.52
CA ALA A 215 -6.28 2.03 -13.91
C ALA A 215 -7.76 2.42 -14.08
N MET A 216 -8.66 1.84 -13.28
CA MET A 216 -10.08 2.19 -13.24
C MET A 216 -10.32 3.60 -12.71
N LEU A 217 -9.68 3.99 -11.60
CA LEU A 217 -9.75 5.35 -11.09
C LEU A 217 -9.15 6.35 -12.08
N ASN A 218 -8.02 6.03 -12.73
CA ASN A 218 -7.44 6.88 -13.76
C ASN A 218 -8.38 7.05 -14.97
N ALA A 219 -9.01 5.97 -15.43
CA ALA A 219 -9.95 5.99 -16.56
C ALA A 219 -11.21 6.82 -16.27
N SER A 220 -11.76 6.76 -15.05
CA SER A 220 -12.99 7.48 -14.69
C SER A 220 -12.84 9.01 -14.73
N ILE A 221 -11.65 9.54 -14.46
CA ILE A 221 -11.38 10.99 -14.43
C ILE A 221 -10.86 11.57 -15.76
N LEU A 222 -10.56 10.78 -16.79
CA LEU A 222 -9.94 11.30 -18.03
C LEU A 222 -10.70 12.47 -18.69
N PRO A 223 -12.05 12.45 -18.82
CA PRO A 223 -12.77 13.55 -19.45
C PRO A 223 -12.66 14.86 -18.64
N PHE A 224 -12.77 14.77 -17.31
CA PHE A 224 -12.60 15.89 -16.40
C PHE A 224 -11.15 16.42 -16.39
N ALA A 225 -10.16 15.52 -16.40
CA ALA A 225 -8.76 15.86 -16.47
C ALA A 225 -8.42 16.66 -17.74
N ARG A 226 -8.86 16.20 -18.92
CA ARG A 226 -8.64 16.93 -20.18
C ARG A 226 -9.24 18.33 -20.18
N LYS A 227 -10.47 18.49 -19.67
CA LYS A 227 -11.12 19.80 -19.56
C LYS A 227 -10.34 20.75 -18.66
N THR A 228 -9.87 20.25 -17.51
CA THR A 228 -9.10 20.99 -16.51
C THR A 228 -7.71 21.37 -17.03
N ILE A 229 -6.97 20.43 -17.63
CA ILE A 229 -5.66 20.72 -18.23
C ILE A 229 -5.76 21.76 -19.36
N ARG A 230 -6.80 21.69 -20.21
CA ARG A 230 -7.05 22.73 -21.22
C ARG A 230 -7.28 24.09 -20.56
N SER A 231 -8.07 24.16 -19.51
CA SER A 231 -8.36 25.42 -18.81
C SER A 231 -7.15 26.03 -18.09
N PHE A 232 -6.14 25.22 -17.75
CA PHE A 232 -4.84 25.70 -17.25
C PHE A 232 -3.95 26.35 -18.33
N HIS A 233 -4.08 25.92 -19.59
CA HIS A 233 -3.30 26.51 -20.71
C HIS A 233 -3.87 27.87 -21.17
N GLU A 234 -5.17 28.10 -20.99
CA GLU A 234 -5.84 29.32 -21.46
C GLU A 234 -5.28 30.62 -20.83
N PRO A 235 -5.10 30.75 -19.49
CA PRO A 235 -4.47 31.92 -18.87
C PRO A 235 -3.06 32.18 -19.37
N VAL A 236 -2.23 31.12 -19.47
CA VAL A 236 -0.83 31.21 -19.92
C VAL A 236 -0.75 31.77 -21.34
N LYS A 237 -1.58 31.24 -22.26
CA LYS A 237 -1.68 31.74 -23.64
C LYS A 237 -2.23 33.16 -23.71
N ARG A 238 -3.23 33.50 -22.89
CA ARG A 238 -3.87 34.84 -22.84
C ARG A 238 -2.90 35.93 -22.39
N LEU A 239 -1.97 35.61 -21.49
CA LEU A 239 -0.94 36.52 -20.98
C LEU A 239 0.32 36.59 -21.86
N GLY A 240 0.32 35.93 -23.03
CA GLY A 240 1.44 35.96 -23.99
C GLY A 240 2.67 35.16 -23.55
N LEU A 241 2.53 34.25 -22.60
CA LEU A 241 3.59 33.36 -22.12
C LEU A 241 3.78 32.20 -23.11
N ASN A 242 4.73 32.35 -24.04
CA ASN A 242 5.06 31.32 -25.04
C ASN A 242 5.98 30.22 -24.47
N CYS A 243 5.60 29.63 -23.34
CA CYS A 243 6.41 28.67 -22.56
C CYS A 243 5.70 27.31 -22.37
N ALA A 244 6.45 26.30 -21.92
CA ALA A 244 5.88 25.00 -21.60
C ALA A 244 5.02 25.06 -20.33
N VAL A 245 3.90 24.33 -20.32
CA VAL A 245 3.04 24.13 -19.15
C VAL A 245 3.20 22.70 -18.63
N PHE A 246 3.62 22.58 -17.38
CA PHE A 246 3.84 21.32 -16.69
C PHE A 246 2.87 21.14 -15.52
N ILE A 247 2.65 19.90 -15.12
CA ILE A 247 1.87 19.52 -13.94
C ILE A 247 2.76 18.74 -12.98
N THR A 248 2.70 19.00 -11.67
CA THR A 248 3.51 18.25 -10.70
C THR A 248 2.92 16.89 -10.35
N GLN A 249 3.80 15.96 -10.00
CA GLN A 249 3.48 14.58 -9.65
C GLN A 249 3.58 14.30 -8.16
N ASN A 250 3.04 13.14 -7.76
CA ASN A 250 3.14 12.56 -6.42
C ASN A 250 4.59 12.39 -5.92
N ASP A 251 5.60 12.33 -6.79
CA ASP A 251 7.01 12.16 -6.41
C ASP A 251 7.83 13.47 -6.45
N GLY A 252 7.19 14.61 -6.73
CA GLY A 252 7.84 15.92 -6.79
C GLY A 252 8.55 16.21 -8.11
N THR A 253 8.22 15.42 -9.13
CA THR A 253 8.70 15.58 -10.51
C THR A 253 7.56 16.11 -11.41
N VAL A 254 7.83 16.38 -12.69
CA VAL A 254 6.85 17.02 -13.60
C VAL A 254 6.43 16.14 -14.78
N LEU A 255 5.15 16.25 -15.14
CA LEU A 255 4.57 15.79 -16.41
C LEU A 255 4.33 16.96 -17.35
N SER A 256 4.37 16.68 -18.66
CA SER A 256 3.71 17.54 -19.65
C SER A 256 2.19 17.53 -19.42
N GLY A 257 1.51 18.61 -19.82
CA GLY A 257 0.04 18.65 -19.78
C GLY A 257 -0.62 17.48 -20.53
N GLU A 258 -0.03 17.02 -21.64
CA GLU A 258 -0.53 15.84 -22.36
C GLU A 258 -0.49 14.57 -21.49
N LEU A 259 0.65 14.29 -20.84
CA LEU A 259 0.80 13.07 -20.04
C LEU A 259 -0.03 13.15 -18.76
N ALA A 260 -0.17 14.34 -18.16
CA ALA A 260 -1.09 14.59 -17.05
C ALA A 260 -2.57 14.41 -17.44
N ALA A 261 -2.94 14.67 -18.71
CA ALA A 261 -4.29 14.42 -19.23
C ALA A 261 -4.56 12.95 -19.63
N ARG A 262 -3.52 12.10 -19.65
CA ARG A 262 -3.63 10.63 -19.82
C ARG A 262 -3.48 9.87 -18.50
N LEU A 263 -2.68 10.39 -17.56
CA LEU A 263 -2.37 9.77 -16.27
C LEU A 263 -2.61 10.71 -15.07
N PRO A 264 -3.79 11.36 -14.95
CA PRO A 264 -4.10 12.30 -13.86
C PRO A 264 -3.98 11.71 -12.44
N ILE A 265 -4.07 10.38 -12.28
CA ILE A 265 -3.82 9.72 -10.99
C ILE A 265 -2.41 9.99 -10.41
N ARG A 266 -1.43 10.28 -11.29
CA ARG A 266 -0.05 10.60 -10.90
C ARG A 266 0.13 11.99 -10.27
N THR A 267 -0.94 12.77 -10.11
CA THR A 267 -0.90 14.12 -9.51
C THR A 267 -1.74 14.24 -8.21
N PHE A 268 -2.35 13.14 -7.75
CA PHE A 268 -3.23 13.11 -6.57
C PHE A 268 -2.57 13.61 -5.28
N SER A 269 -1.28 13.34 -5.08
CA SER A 269 -0.49 13.74 -3.90
C SER A 269 0.47 14.90 -4.21
N SER A 270 0.21 15.67 -5.28
CA SER A 270 1.12 16.72 -5.75
C SER A 270 1.32 17.86 -4.74
N GLY A 271 0.25 18.31 -4.06
CA GLY A 271 0.29 19.44 -3.12
C GLY A 271 1.29 19.26 -1.96
N PRO A 272 1.12 18.26 -1.08
CA PRO A 272 2.07 18.03 0.02
C PRO A 272 3.48 17.74 -0.47
N THR A 273 3.62 17.05 -1.61
CA THR A 273 4.92 16.79 -2.22
C THR A 273 5.62 18.07 -2.67
N ASN A 274 4.86 18.99 -3.26
CA ASN A 274 5.34 20.32 -3.62
C ASN A 274 5.82 21.06 -2.36
N SER A 275 5.05 21.04 -1.28
CA SER A 275 5.46 21.65 0.00
C SER A 275 6.75 21.06 0.55
N MET A 276 6.93 19.73 0.48
CA MET A 276 8.17 19.05 0.85
C MET A 276 9.35 19.48 -0.04
N ARG A 277 9.17 19.51 -1.36
CA ARG A 277 10.21 19.93 -2.31
C ARG A 277 10.58 21.41 -2.17
N GLY A 278 9.62 22.27 -1.86
CA GLY A 278 9.84 23.68 -1.58
C GLY A 278 10.54 23.90 -0.23
N ALA A 279 10.18 23.14 0.81
CA ALA A 279 10.88 23.14 2.09
C ALA A 279 12.36 22.80 1.90
N ALA A 280 12.67 21.72 1.16
CA ALA A 280 14.04 21.33 0.81
C ALA A 280 14.82 22.43 0.07
N PHE A 281 14.15 23.18 -0.82
CA PHE A 281 14.77 24.29 -1.55
C PHE A 281 15.08 25.50 -0.64
N LEU A 282 14.16 25.85 0.27
CA LEU A 282 14.31 27.00 1.16
C LEU A 282 15.44 26.83 2.19
N VAL A 283 15.71 25.60 2.62
CA VAL A 283 16.80 25.23 3.55
C VAL A 283 18.07 24.71 2.83
N HIS A 284 18.12 24.82 1.50
CA HIS A 284 19.17 24.14 0.73
C HIS A 284 20.57 24.72 1.03
N GLY A 285 21.50 23.83 1.39
CA GLY A 285 22.86 24.17 1.81
C GLY A 285 23.07 24.26 3.33
N ASP A 286 22.00 24.21 4.13
CA ASP A 286 22.09 24.30 5.60
C ASP A 286 22.17 22.92 6.30
N LEU A 287 21.79 21.84 5.61
CA LEU A 287 21.54 20.51 6.17
C LEU A 287 21.78 19.38 5.14
N ASP A 288 22.65 18.42 5.49
CA ASP A 288 22.95 17.18 4.74
C ASP A 288 22.41 15.94 5.50
N GLU A 289 21.15 15.99 5.95
CA GLU A 289 20.49 14.91 6.70
C GLU A 289 19.02 14.75 6.30
N ALA A 290 18.40 13.61 6.65
CA ALA A 290 16.96 13.41 6.45
C ALA A 290 16.13 14.37 7.32
N MET A 291 15.03 14.88 6.78
CA MET A 291 14.29 16.02 7.37
C MET A 291 12.81 15.70 7.43
N MET A 292 12.12 16.19 8.45
CA MET A 292 10.66 16.19 8.48
C MET A 292 10.11 17.51 7.95
N VAL A 293 9.05 17.44 7.16
CA VAL A 293 8.29 18.62 6.72
C VAL A 293 6.88 18.49 7.28
N VAL A 294 6.40 19.56 7.90
CA VAL A 294 5.02 19.72 8.38
C VAL A 294 4.43 20.89 7.62
N ASP A 295 3.54 20.63 6.67
CA ASP A 295 2.79 21.66 5.95
C ASP A 295 1.48 21.93 6.68
N ILE A 296 1.39 23.07 7.37
CA ILE A 296 0.21 23.46 8.15
C ILE A 296 -0.66 24.39 7.32
N GLY A 297 -1.81 23.88 6.89
CA GLY A 297 -2.83 24.61 6.16
C GLY A 297 -3.86 25.32 7.04
N GLY A 298 -5.00 25.70 6.43
CA GLY A 298 -6.16 26.23 7.16
C GLY A 298 -7.03 25.14 7.80
N THR A 299 -7.00 23.92 7.27
CA THR A 299 -7.84 22.78 7.68
C THR A 299 -7.05 21.66 8.35
N THR A 300 -5.87 21.36 7.80
CA THR A 300 -5.11 20.14 8.04
C THR A 300 -3.62 20.45 8.10
N SER A 301 -2.86 19.55 8.75
CA SER A 301 -1.40 19.54 8.70
C SER A 301 -0.95 18.24 8.05
N ASP A 302 -0.17 18.33 6.98
CA ASP A 302 0.36 17.20 6.24
C ASP A 302 1.84 17.01 6.60
N VAL A 303 2.20 15.82 7.11
CA VAL A 303 3.54 15.53 7.62
C VAL A 303 4.21 14.45 6.77
N GLY A 304 5.42 14.73 6.29
CA GLY A 304 6.21 13.85 5.44
C GLY A 304 7.70 13.88 5.78
N ILE A 305 8.44 12.83 5.39
CA ILE A 305 9.92 12.81 5.49
C ILE A 305 10.56 13.03 4.12
N LEU A 306 11.47 14.00 4.05
CA LEU A 306 12.48 14.12 3.01
C LEU A 306 13.68 13.25 3.35
N LEU A 307 14.12 12.44 2.39
CA LEU A 307 15.37 11.70 2.45
C LEU A 307 16.55 12.62 2.13
N GLU A 308 17.77 12.20 2.49
CA GLU A 308 19.03 12.93 2.22
C GLU A 308 19.24 13.27 0.74
N ASN A 309 18.65 12.50 -0.18
CA ASN A 309 18.69 12.76 -1.62
C ASN A 309 17.75 13.89 -2.08
N GLY A 310 16.99 14.51 -1.15
CA GLY A 310 16.04 15.59 -1.40
C GLY A 310 14.68 15.14 -1.96
N PHE A 311 14.36 13.85 -1.94
CA PHE A 311 13.06 13.32 -2.37
C PHE A 311 12.21 12.84 -1.18
N PRO A 312 10.87 12.87 -1.27
CA PRO A 312 10.00 12.30 -0.26
C PRO A 312 10.22 10.79 -0.10
N ARG A 313 10.24 10.31 1.14
CA ARG A 313 10.04 8.89 1.46
C ARG A 313 8.72 8.44 0.83
N GLN A 314 8.73 7.31 0.13
CA GLN A 314 7.51 6.71 -0.44
C GLN A 314 6.76 5.89 0.60
N GLN A 315 5.45 5.74 0.42
CA GLN A 315 4.59 4.88 1.22
C GLN A 315 4.96 3.39 1.05
N ALA A 316 4.38 2.52 1.88
CA ALA A 316 4.47 1.06 1.74
C ALA A 316 4.00 0.55 0.36
N ALA A 317 4.16 -0.76 0.10
CA ALA A 317 3.90 -1.38 -1.20
C ALA A 317 2.47 -1.20 -1.76
N TYR A 318 1.53 -0.74 -0.93
CA TYR A 318 0.19 -0.34 -1.31
C TYR A 318 -0.23 0.94 -0.57
N SER A 319 -1.11 1.70 -1.20
CA SER A 319 -1.76 2.91 -0.69
C SER A 319 -3.27 2.70 -0.70
N ASP A 320 -4.00 3.29 0.26
CA ASP A 320 -5.45 3.41 0.19
C ASP A 320 -5.83 4.84 -0.19
N LEU A 321 -6.82 4.98 -1.07
CA LEU A 321 -7.52 6.24 -1.28
C LEU A 321 -9.03 6.00 -1.24
N SER A 322 -9.69 6.59 -0.24
CA SER A 322 -11.16 6.55 -0.09
C SER A 322 -11.76 5.14 -0.04
N GLY A 323 -11.01 4.16 0.46
CA GLY A 323 -11.36 2.74 0.51
C GLY A 323 -10.93 1.93 -0.71
N VAL A 324 -10.08 2.48 -1.59
CA VAL A 324 -9.55 1.78 -2.77
C VAL A 324 -8.05 1.55 -2.63
N ARG A 325 -7.65 0.26 -2.56
CA ARG A 325 -6.26 -0.20 -2.49
C ARG A 325 -5.57 -0.10 -3.85
N MET A 326 -4.38 0.51 -3.90
CA MET A 326 -3.61 0.80 -5.13
C MET A 326 -2.09 0.71 -4.89
N ASN A 327 -1.29 0.67 -5.96
CA ASN A 327 0.17 0.45 -5.93
C ASN A 327 0.99 1.48 -6.75
N PHE A 328 0.51 2.72 -6.92
CA PHE A 328 1.30 3.78 -7.57
C PHE A 328 2.24 4.49 -6.58
N SER A 329 3.32 5.08 -7.09
CA SER A 329 4.31 5.85 -6.31
C SER A 329 3.63 7.07 -5.64
N CYS A 330 3.53 7.06 -4.32
CA CYS A 330 3.05 8.18 -3.51
C CYS A 330 3.98 8.39 -2.30
N PRO A 331 4.10 9.64 -1.82
CA PRO A 331 4.91 9.94 -0.64
C PRO A 331 4.19 9.39 0.60
N ASP A 332 4.97 8.97 1.59
CA ASP A 332 4.42 8.64 2.90
C ASP A 332 4.07 9.93 3.63
N ILE A 333 2.77 10.21 3.76
CA ILE A 333 2.21 11.39 4.42
C ILE A 333 1.25 10.93 5.51
N LYS A 334 1.32 11.59 6.67
CA LYS A 334 0.25 11.55 7.68
C LYS A 334 -0.41 12.92 7.77
N SER A 335 -1.70 12.95 7.47
CA SER A 335 -2.53 14.15 7.59
C SER A 335 -3.26 14.15 8.94
N ILE A 336 -3.22 15.28 9.67
CA ILE A 336 -4.03 15.48 10.88
C ILE A 336 -4.99 16.67 10.71
N GLY A 337 -6.17 16.57 11.33
CA GLY A 337 -7.17 17.65 11.41
C GLY A 337 -6.76 18.79 12.34
N LEU A 338 -5.69 19.49 11.96
CA LEU A 338 -5.11 20.62 12.68
C LEU A 338 -4.61 21.64 11.65
N GLY A 339 -5.12 22.87 11.69
CA GLY A 339 -4.67 23.98 10.86
C GLY A 339 -5.16 25.30 11.45
N GLY A 340 -4.87 26.43 10.80
CA GLY A 340 -5.20 27.75 11.33
C GLY A 340 -6.69 27.94 11.67
N GLY A 341 -7.59 27.40 10.84
CA GLY A 341 -9.04 27.45 11.05
C GLY A 341 -9.63 26.33 11.89
N SER A 342 -8.82 25.43 12.45
CA SER A 342 -9.34 24.38 13.34
C SER A 342 -10.08 24.98 14.53
N ILE A 343 -11.30 24.51 14.75
CA ILE A 343 -12.21 25.09 15.75
C ILE A 343 -11.72 24.71 17.15
N VAL A 344 -11.64 25.73 18.02
CA VAL A 344 -11.21 25.58 19.41
C VAL A 344 -12.45 25.53 20.30
N ARG A 345 -12.56 24.47 21.11
CA ARG A 345 -13.65 24.30 22.08
C ARG A 345 -13.07 24.20 23.48
N ILE A 346 -13.70 24.89 24.42
CA ILE A 346 -13.31 24.88 25.83
C ILE A 346 -14.50 24.40 26.65
N GLY A 347 -14.37 23.18 27.19
CA GLY A 347 -15.32 22.56 28.11
C GLY A 347 -14.58 22.07 29.37
N SER A 348 -14.88 20.85 29.80
CA SER A 348 -14.10 20.15 30.84
C SER A 348 -12.66 19.84 30.41
N SER A 349 -12.47 19.66 29.09
CA SER A 349 -11.17 19.63 28.42
C SER A 349 -11.13 20.66 27.29
N VAL A 350 -9.92 20.99 26.82
CA VAL A 350 -9.70 21.79 25.62
C VAL A 350 -9.57 20.86 24.42
N SER A 351 -10.18 21.21 23.29
CA SER A 351 -10.00 20.50 22.03
C SER A 351 -9.81 21.48 20.87
N VAL A 352 -9.03 21.04 19.88
CA VAL A 352 -8.70 21.80 18.67
C VAL A 352 -8.91 20.88 17.46
N GLY A 353 -9.85 21.25 16.59
CA GLY A 353 -10.32 20.42 15.50
C GLY A 353 -11.15 19.20 15.97
N PRO A 354 -11.33 18.17 15.12
CA PRO A 354 -10.75 18.04 13.77
C PRO A 354 -11.41 18.95 12.72
N ASP A 355 -12.58 19.49 13.01
CA ASP A 355 -13.31 20.39 12.12
C ASP A 355 -12.72 21.80 12.08
N SER A 356 -12.88 22.47 10.93
CA SER A 356 -12.27 23.76 10.61
C SER A 356 -13.21 24.63 9.78
N VAL A 357 -13.09 25.96 9.93
CA VAL A 357 -13.77 26.94 9.06
C VAL A 357 -13.17 27.01 7.64
N GLY A 358 -11.98 26.43 7.43
CA GLY A 358 -11.34 26.30 6.12
C GLY A 358 -11.12 27.64 5.39
N TYR A 359 -11.56 27.72 4.13
CA TYR A 359 -11.45 28.95 3.32
C TYR A 359 -12.22 30.14 3.90
N LYS A 360 -13.18 29.91 4.82
CA LYS A 360 -13.94 30.96 5.51
C LYS A 360 -13.22 31.53 6.73
N LEU A 361 -11.96 31.16 6.98
CA LEU A 361 -11.16 31.74 8.07
C LEU A 361 -11.24 33.30 8.11
N PRO A 362 -11.15 34.04 6.98
CA PRO A 362 -11.24 35.51 7.00
C PRO A 362 -12.65 36.08 7.28
N GLU A 363 -13.68 35.23 7.37
CA GLU A 363 -15.08 35.62 7.57
C GLU A 363 -15.62 35.17 8.94
N GLU A 364 -15.28 33.93 9.35
CA GLU A 364 -15.89 33.25 10.50
C GLU A 364 -15.05 33.34 11.79
N ALA A 365 -13.74 33.56 11.70
CA ALA A 365 -12.85 33.62 12.86
C ALA A 365 -12.90 34.97 13.60
N VAL A 366 -12.74 34.95 14.93
CA VAL A 366 -12.98 36.11 15.79
C VAL A 366 -12.00 37.26 15.50
N VAL A 367 -10.73 36.95 15.20
CA VAL A 367 -9.70 37.94 14.84
C VAL A 367 -10.00 38.70 13.54
N PHE A 368 -10.94 38.22 12.72
CA PHE A 368 -11.44 38.93 11.52
C PHE A 368 -12.85 39.52 11.70
N GLY A 369 -13.43 39.46 12.91
CA GLY A 369 -14.78 39.96 13.22
C GLY A 369 -15.90 38.91 13.13
N GLY A 370 -15.54 37.64 12.97
CA GLY A 370 -16.45 36.50 13.01
C GLY A 370 -16.87 36.08 14.43
N LYS A 371 -17.32 34.83 14.58
CA LYS A 371 -17.89 34.30 15.84
C LYS A 371 -17.33 32.94 16.28
N VAL A 372 -16.53 32.29 15.44
CA VAL A 372 -15.99 30.95 15.68
C VAL A 372 -14.57 31.11 16.20
N LEU A 373 -14.29 30.59 17.40
CA LEU A 373 -12.93 30.57 17.94
C LEU A 373 -12.09 29.51 17.22
N THR A 374 -10.94 29.92 16.69
CA THR A 374 -10.03 29.09 15.87
C THR A 374 -8.61 29.02 16.45
N ALA A 375 -7.77 28.13 15.91
CA ALA A 375 -6.37 28.04 16.31
C ALA A 375 -5.61 29.35 16.02
N THR A 376 -5.85 29.98 14.87
CA THR A 376 -5.27 31.29 14.51
C THR A 376 -5.65 32.39 15.51
N ASP A 377 -6.91 32.43 15.96
CA ASP A 377 -7.37 33.39 16.97
C ASP A 377 -6.54 33.28 18.27
N CYS A 378 -6.35 32.04 18.75
CA CYS A 378 -5.53 31.76 19.93
C CYS A 378 -4.05 32.12 19.70
N THR A 379 -3.48 31.80 18.54
CA THR A 379 -2.09 32.12 18.21
C THR A 379 -1.84 33.63 18.18
N VAL A 380 -2.76 34.42 17.61
CA VAL A 380 -2.65 35.89 17.59
C VAL A 380 -2.79 36.49 18.99
N LEU A 381 -3.69 35.94 19.82
CA LEU A 381 -3.81 36.35 21.23
C LEU A 381 -2.54 36.03 22.04
N ALA A 382 -1.88 34.91 21.76
CA ALA A 382 -0.62 34.51 22.41
C ALA A 382 0.60 35.31 21.92
N ASN A 383 0.59 35.78 20.66
CA ASN A 383 1.64 36.63 20.10
C ASN A 383 1.05 37.82 19.33
N PRO A 384 0.80 38.96 20.00
CA PRO A 384 0.25 40.17 19.39
C PRO A 384 1.14 40.85 18.34
N GLU A 385 2.38 40.40 18.14
CA GLU A 385 3.25 40.91 17.06
C GLU A 385 2.88 40.32 15.68
N LEU A 386 2.07 39.25 15.65
CA LEU A 386 1.56 38.63 14.43
C LEU A 386 0.54 39.53 13.74
N LYS A 387 0.86 39.94 12.51
CA LYS A 387 0.01 40.82 11.68
C LYS A 387 -1.10 40.03 10.96
N ILE A 388 -1.97 39.36 11.73
CA ILE A 388 -3.09 38.56 11.23
C ILE A 388 -4.38 39.05 11.89
N GLY A 389 -5.31 39.55 11.08
CA GLY A 389 -6.57 40.13 11.56
C GLY A 389 -6.37 41.38 12.44
N ASP A 390 -7.33 41.62 13.34
CA ASP A 390 -7.26 42.64 14.40
C ASP A 390 -7.17 41.96 15.78
N PRO A 391 -5.98 41.95 16.42
CA PRO A 391 -5.80 41.39 17.76
C PRO A 391 -6.69 42.04 18.84
N ALA A 392 -7.20 43.26 18.63
CA ALA A 392 -8.08 43.91 19.59
C ALA A 392 -9.44 43.20 19.74
N LEU A 393 -9.88 42.45 18.73
CA LEU A 393 -11.11 41.64 18.76
C LEU A 393 -10.99 40.39 19.63
N MET A 394 -9.75 39.95 19.91
CA MET A 394 -9.44 38.81 20.77
C MET A 394 -9.26 39.16 22.25
N LYS A 395 -9.36 40.45 22.59
CA LYS A 395 -9.14 40.92 23.95
C LYS A 395 -10.17 40.32 24.92
N ASP A 396 -9.67 39.76 26.03
CA ASP A 396 -10.46 39.11 27.08
C ASP A 396 -11.28 37.88 26.61
N ALA A 397 -11.03 37.36 25.40
CA ALA A 397 -11.76 36.21 24.84
C ALA A 397 -11.39 34.87 25.49
N LEU A 398 -10.18 34.75 26.06
CA LEU A 398 -9.65 33.57 26.73
C LEU A 398 -8.82 33.96 27.96
N SER A 399 -8.79 33.11 28.99
CA SER A 399 -7.84 33.23 30.09
C SER A 399 -6.45 32.69 29.73
N GLU A 400 -5.41 33.10 30.46
CA GLU A 400 -4.03 32.61 30.26
C GLU A 400 -3.92 31.07 30.43
N ASP A 401 -4.66 30.48 31.38
CA ASP A 401 -4.72 29.03 31.59
C ASP A 401 -5.39 28.31 30.40
N GLN A 402 -6.49 28.86 29.88
CA GLN A 402 -7.16 28.34 28.69
C GLN A 402 -6.24 28.40 27.46
N LEU A 403 -5.58 29.54 27.26
CA LEU A 403 -4.66 29.77 26.14
C LEU A 403 -3.45 28.83 26.22
N THR A 404 -2.88 28.63 27.41
CA THR A 404 -1.78 27.68 27.65
C THR A 404 -2.21 26.25 27.31
N LYS A 405 -3.43 25.84 27.69
CA LYS A 405 -3.99 24.52 27.35
C LYS A 405 -4.22 24.33 25.85
N VAL A 406 -4.67 25.37 25.13
CA VAL A 406 -4.79 25.33 23.66
C VAL A 406 -3.41 25.14 23.02
N SER A 407 -2.42 25.95 23.38
CA SER A 407 -1.05 25.85 22.87
C SER A 407 -0.41 24.49 23.16
N LEU A 408 -0.62 23.94 24.36
CA LEU A 408 -0.17 22.60 24.73
C LEU A 408 -0.86 21.51 23.88
N THR A 409 -2.17 21.64 23.64
CA THR A 409 -2.93 20.70 22.80
C THR A 409 -2.46 20.71 21.34
N ILE A 410 -2.14 21.89 20.80
CA ILE A 410 -1.55 22.05 19.45
C ILE A 410 -0.15 21.42 19.42
N LYS A 411 0.70 21.72 20.41
CA LYS A 411 2.04 21.14 20.54
C LYS A 411 2.00 19.61 20.60
N GLN A 412 1.18 19.04 21.47
CA GLN A 412 1.02 17.57 21.60
C GLN A 412 0.56 16.91 20.30
N LYS A 413 -0.43 17.50 19.60
CA LYS A 413 -0.89 17.00 18.29
C LYS A 413 0.23 16.97 17.25
N LEU A 414 1.08 18.00 17.22
CA LEU A 414 2.23 18.08 16.31
C LEU A 414 3.35 17.11 16.69
N GLU A 415 3.75 17.05 17.96
CA GLU A 415 4.75 16.11 18.47
C GLU A 415 4.35 14.65 18.19
N LYS A 416 3.08 14.31 18.39
CA LYS A 416 2.52 12.98 18.10
C LYS A 416 2.64 12.56 16.63
N VAL A 417 2.25 13.43 15.69
CA VAL A 417 2.34 13.11 14.25
C VAL A 417 3.80 13.08 13.78
N ILE A 418 4.67 13.91 14.37
CA ILE A 418 6.12 13.88 14.14
C ILE A 418 6.69 12.53 14.57
N ASP A 419 6.39 12.09 15.79
CA ASP A 419 6.90 10.81 16.31
C ASP A 419 6.37 9.61 15.52
N THR A 420 5.07 9.62 15.17
CA THR A 420 4.43 8.63 14.27
C THR A 420 5.12 8.54 12.90
N MET A 421 5.65 9.65 12.40
CA MET A 421 6.31 9.69 11.09
C MET A 421 7.79 9.33 11.12
N LYS A 422 8.48 9.54 12.25
CA LYS A 422 9.92 9.27 12.39
C LYS A 422 10.28 7.86 11.93
N THR A 423 11.38 7.76 11.18
CA THR A 423 12.01 6.47 10.87
C THR A 423 13.10 6.08 11.86
N SER A 424 13.37 6.84 12.92
CA SER A 424 14.29 6.40 13.97
C SER A 424 14.02 7.18 15.26
N PRO A 425 14.43 6.68 16.43
CA PRO A 425 14.34 7.43 17.68
C PRO A 425 15.07 8.78 17.64
N LYS A 426 16.11 8.92 16.81
CA LYS A 426 16.90 10.14 16.67
C LYS A 426 16.02 11.33 16.31
N ASP A 427 16.33 12.47 16.91
CA ASP A 427 15.71 13.74 16.54
C ASP A 427 16.24 14.20 15.19
N ILE A 428 15.33 14.65 14.32
CA ILE A 428 15.64 15.14 12.97
C ILE A 428 15.15 16.57 12.80
N PRO A 429 15.69 17.36 11.85
CA PRO A 429 15.21 18.72 11.61
C PRO A 429 13.73 18.71 11.19
N VAL A 430 12.92 19.55 11.82
CA VAL A 430 11.50 19.75 11.47
C VAL A 430 11.36 21.10 10.77
N ILE A 431 10.98 21.08 9.49
CA ILE A 431 10.69 22.27 8.70
C ILE A 431 9.18 22.50 8.73
N LEU A 432 8.75 23.66 9.23
CA LEU A 432 7.37 24.07 9.28
C LEU A 432 7.06 24.96 8.06
N VAL A 433 6.15 24.52 7.20
CA VAL A 433 5.71 25.26 6.01
C VAL A 433 4.19 25.42 5.99
N GLY A 434 3.68 26.16 5.00
CA GLY A 434 2.26 26.48 4.90
C GLY A 434 1.88 27.76 5.66
N GLY A 435 0.73 28.33 5.31
CA GLY A 435 0.26 29.59 5.93
C GLY A 435 -0.14 29.45 7.41
N GLY A 436 -0.45 28.24 7.85
CA GLY A 436 -0.75 27.91 9.24
C GLY A 436 0.47 27.63 10.10
N ALA A 437 1.71 27.62 9.55
CA ALA A 437 2.94 27.36 10.30
C ALA A 437 3.15 28.27 11.53
N VAL A 438 2.46 29.41 11.56
CA VAL A 438 2.41 30.33 12.70
C VAL A 438 1.82 29.72 13.97
N ILE A 439 0.92 28.72 13.88
CA ILE A 439 0.26 28.12 15.05
C ILE A 439 1.17 27.12 15.79
N ALA A 440 2.24 26.66 15.15
CA ALA A 440 3.16 25.68 15.71
C ALA A 440 4.22 26.35 16.62
N PRO A 441 4.60 25.70 17.74
CA PRO A 441 5.63 26.21 18.63
C PRO A 441 7.03 26.17 17.98
N ASP A 442 7.97 26.93 18.54
CA ASP A 442 9.37 26.95 18.09
C ASP A 442 10.21 25.79 18.65
N GLU A 443 9.66 25.01 19.58
CA GLU A 443 10.29 23.81 20.14
C GLU A 443 9.29 22.65 20.18
N LEU A 444 9.67 21.52 19.61
CA LEU A 444 8.87 20.28 19.50
C LEU A 444 9.74 19.09 19.93
N LYS A 445 9.26 18.26 20.85
CA LYS A 445 9.84 16.94 21.14
C LYS A 445 9.89 16.14 19.84
N GLY A 446 11.03 15.51 19.57
CA GLY A 446 11.26 14.79 18.31
C GLY A 446 12.02 15.61 17.25
N ALA A 447 12.11 16.93 17.40
CA ALA A 447 12.82 17.81 16.48
C ALA A 447 14.24 18.12 16.99
N SER A 448 15.27 17.92 16.17
CA SER A 448 16.65 18.34 16.52
C SER A 448 16.79 19.86 16.48
N LYS A 449 15.97 20.48 15.61
CA LYS A 449 15.68 21.91 15.52
C LYS A 449 14.37 22.09 14.75
N VAL A 450 13.64 23.15 15.08
CA VAL A 450 12.46 23.60 14.33
C VAL A 450 12.87 24.76 13.43
N ILE A 451 12.53 24.69 12.14
CA ILE A 451 12.89 25.69 11.14
C ILE A 451 11.61 26.22 10.48
N LYS A 452 11.39 27.53 10.60
CA LYS A 452 10.33 28.28 9.89
C LYS A 452 11.02 29.15 8.82
N PRO A 453 11.26 28.64 7.59
CA PRO A 453 12.04 29.38 6.60
C PRO A 453 11.29 30.60 6.09
N GLN A 454 12.04 31.62 5.64
CA GLN A 454 11.46 32.71 4.86
C GLN A 454 10.73 32.12 3.63
N TRP A 455 9.55 32.66 3.30
CA TRP A 455 8.65 32.17 2.24
C TRP A 455 7.94 30.82 2.49
N SER A 456 7.98 30.29 3.72
CA SER A 456 7.23 29.08 4.16
C SER A 456 5.77 29.01 3.69
N GLN A 457 5.07 30.14 3.69
CA GLN A 457 3.67 30.30 3.28
C GLN A 457 3.34 29.97 1.81
N VAL A 458 4.36 29.85 0.93
CA VAL A 458 4.25 29.50 -0.50
C VAL A 458 5.22 28.38 -0.89
N ALA A 459 5.63 27.54 0.06
CA ALA A 459 6.56 26.44 -0.17
C ALA A 459 6.05 25.47 -1.26
N ASN A 460 4.75 25.20 -1.30
CA ASN A 460 4.09 24.47 -2.40
C ASN A 460 4.39 25.07 -3.78
N ALA A 461 4.13 26.36 -4.00
CA ALA A 461 4.39 27.01 -5.29
C ALA A 461 5.90 27.01 -5.63
N ILE A 462 6.79 27.13 -4.64
CA ILE A 462 8.24 27.00 -4.85
C ILE A 462 8.60 25.59 -5.31
N GLY A 463 8.08 24.55 -4.65
CA GLY A 463 8.28 23.15 -5.02
C GLY A 463 7.82 22.84 -6.44
N ALA A 464 6.68 23.40 -6.86
CA ALA A 464 6.21 23.32 -8.22
C ALA A 464 7.17 24.01 -9.22
N ALA A 465 7.68 25.20 -8.89
CA ALA A 465 8.61 25.93 -9.77
C ALA A 465 9.96 25.22 -9.96
N ILE A 466 10.43 24.47 -8.96
CA ILE A 466 11.75 23.80 -8.96
C ILE A 466 11.68 22.29 -9.27
N ALA A 467 10.49 21.74 -9.52
CA ALA A 467 10.30 20.34 -9.86
C ALA A 467 11.07 19.92 -11.13
N ARG A 468 11.56 18.67 -11.14
CA ARG A 468 12.43 18.11 -12.19
C ARG A 468 11.68 17.14 -13.09
N VAL A 469 12.21 16.86 -14.28
CA VAL A 469 11.73 15.75 -15.13
C VAL A 469 12.20 14.43 -14.53
N SER A 470 11.39 13.38 -14.58
CA SER A 470 11.80 12.02 -14.22
C SER A 470 11.27 10.96 -15.16
N ALA A 471 11.93 9.80 -15.16
CA ALA A 471 11.37 8.56 -15.67
C ALA A 471 11.76 7.39 -14.77
N VAL A 472 10.87 6.42 -14.66
CA VAL A 472 11.11 5.12 -14.03
C VAL A 472 11.12 4.03 -15.11
N VAL A 473 12.03 3.08 -14.98
CA VAL A 473 11.99 1.80 -15.69
C VAL A 473 11.84 0.71 -14.65
N ASP A 474 10.68 0.05 -14.66
CA ASP A 474 10.41 -1.20 -13.96
C ASP A 474 10.34 -2.31 -15.02
N THR A 475 11.18 -3.34 -14.90
CA THR A 475 11.26 -4.41 -15.91
C THR A 475 11.87 -5.68 -15.35
N VAL A 476 11.44 -6.84 -15.83
CA VAL A 476 12.10 -8.12 -15.54
C VAL A 476 13.11 -8.42 -16.65
N GLN A 477 14.37 -8.62 -16.28
CA GLN A 477 15.41 -9.08 -17.21
C GLN A 477 16.00 -10.43 -16.80
N SER A 478 16.53 -11.14 -17.79
CA SER A 478 17.27 -12.39 -17.60
C SER A 478 18.71 -12.11 -17.18
N THR A 479 19.17 -12.78 -16.13
CA THR A 479 20.54 -12.80 -15.62
C THR A 479 21.28 -14.09 -15.98
N VAL A 480 20.83 -14.81 -17.03
CA VAL A 480 21.47 -16.07 -17.48
C VAL A 480 22.86 -15.81 -18.07
N SER A 481 22.99 -14.76 -18.87
CA SER A 481 24.20 -14.40 -19.61
C SER A 481 24.86 -13.11 -19.12
N LYS A 482 24.28 -12.48 -18.09
CA LYS A 482 24.69 -11.19 -17.53
C LYS A 482 24.52 -11.22 -16.02
N SER A 483 25.44 -10.62 -15.29
CA SER A 483 25.29 -10.40 -13.84
C SER A 483 24.14 -9.43 -13.54
N THR A 484 23.63 -9.50 -12.31
CA THR A 484 22.61 -8.55 -11.80
C THR A 484 23.03 -7.09 -12.00
N ASN A 485 24.32 -6.78 -11.84
CA ASN A 485 24.87 -5.44 -12.01
C ASN A 485 24.87 -4.97 -13.48
N GLU A 486 25.21 -5.85 -14.43
CA GLU A 486 25.20 -5.51 -15.86
C GLU A 486 23.77 -5.24 -16.37
N CYS A 487 22.79 -6.06 -15.95
CA CYS A 487 21.37 -5.81 -16.21
C CYS A 487 20.92 -4.49 -15.58
N LEU A 488 21.28 -4.24 -14.33
CA LEU A 488 21.01 -2.99 -13.62
C LEU A 488 21.56 -1.76 -14.34
N ASP A 489 22.75 -1.86 -14.95
CA ASP A 489 23.36 -0.75 -15.70
C ASP A 489 22.71 -0.55 -17.07
N GLU A 490 22.19 -1.61 -17.70
CA GLU A 490 21.32 -1.51 -18.88
C GLU A 490 19.99 -0.82 -18.58
N VAL A 491 19.33 -1.21 -17.48
CA VAL A 491 18.08 -0.57 -17.03
C VAL A 491 18.34 0.88 -16.62
N SER A 492 19.49 1.17 -15.99
CA SER A 492 19.93 2.54 -15.69
C SER A 492 20.10 3.40 -16.95
N ARG A 493 20.72 2.88 -18.01
CA ARG A 493 20.81 3.58 -19.29
C ARG A 493 19.41 3.83 -19.88
N ALA A 494 18.53 2.84 -19.88
CA ALA A 494 17.16 3.00 -20.37
C ALA A 494 16.36 4.07 -19.59
N ALA A 495 16.54 4.16 -18.27
CA ALA A 495 15.92 5.20 -17.44
C ALA A 495 16.46 6.60 -17.77
N VAL A 496 17.78 6.73 -17.99
CA VAL A 496 18.40 7.98 -18.45
C VAL A 496 17.86 8.41 -19.81
N GLU A 497 17.77 7.50 -20.79
CA GLU A 497 17.20 7.80 -22.11
C GLU A 497 15.74 8.27 -22.02
N LYS A 498 14.86 7.52 -21.33
CA LYS A 498 13.46 7.93 -21.12
C LYS A 498 13.33 9.30 -20.44
N THR A 499 14.24 9.64 -19.52
CA THR A 499 14.24 10.94 -18.84
C THR A 499 14.60 12.07 -19.81
N VAL A 500 15.52 11.83 -20.76
CA VAL A 500 15.89 12.79 -21.82
C VAL A 500 14.77 12.92 -22.87
N GLU A 501 14.10 11.82 -23.22
CA GLU A 501 12.91 11.79 -24.09
C GLU A 501 11.74 12.59 -23.47
N ALA A 502 11.53 12.46 -22.15
CA ALA A 502 10.57 13.26 -21.38
C ALA A 502 10.94 14.76 -21.26
N GLY A 503 12.10 15.18 -21.82
CA GLY A 503 12.48 16.58 -21.95
C GLY A 503 13.65 17.03 -21.06
N ALA A 504 14.30 16.13 -20.32
CA ALA A 504 15.46 16.52 -19.50
C ALA A 504 16.70 16.87 -20.33
N LEU A 505 17.50 17.80 -19.80
CA LEU A 505 18.83 18.13 -20.30
C LEU A 505 19.81 17.03 -19.90
N ARG A 506 20.32 16.26 -20.87
CA ARG A 506 21.15 15.06 -20.63
C ARG A 506 22.29 15.24 -19.62
N SER A 507 22.94 16.40 -19.59
CA SER A 507 24.06 16.68 -18.67
C SER A 507 23.66 16.83 -17.20
N THR A 508 22.37 17.00 -16.88
CA THR A 508 21.86 17.10 -15.51
C THR A 508 21.18 15.81 -15.03
N VAL A 509 20.98 14.82 -15.92
CA VAL A 509 20.29 13.57 -15.59
C VAL A 509 21.15 12.71 -14.67
N LYS A 510 20.57 12.30 -13.54
CA LYS A 510 21.17 11.39 -12.56
C LYS A 510 20.20 10.26 -12.23
N VAL A 511 20.72 9.05 -12.06
CA VAL A 511 19.98 7.94 -11.42
C VAL A 511 19.87 8.24 -9.92
N VAL A 512 18.67 8.18 -9.38
CA VAL A 512 18.36 8.50 -7.97
C VAL A 512 17.85 7.31 -7.16
N GLU A 513 17.44 6.23 -7.84
CA GLU A 513 16.87 5.01 -7.27
C GLU A 513 17.30 3.85 -8.16
N LYS A 514 17.75 2.73 -7.57
CA LYS A 514 18.30 1.58 -8.30
C LYS A 514 18.13 0.30 -7.49
N GLU A 515 17.07 -0.46 -7.73
CA GLU A 515 16.71 -1.67 -6.99
C GLU A 515 16.62 -2.90 -7.90
N GLY A 516 16.87 -4.09 -7.34
CA GLY A 516 16.79 -5.39 -8.02
C GLY A 516 16.22 -6.47 -7.13
N PHE A 517 15.13 -7.10 -7.56
CA PHE A 517 14.37 -8.14 -6.86
C PHE A 517 14.42 -9.46 -7.63
N PRO A 518 15.21 -10.46 -7.18
CA PRO A 518 15.22 -11.79 -7.78
C PRO A 518 13.84 -12.44 -7.70
N LEU A 519 13.35 -13.00 -8.82
CA LEU A 519 12.05 -13.67 -8.85
C LEU A 519 12.18 -15.11 -8.35
N GLN A 520 11.29 -15.54 -7.45
CA GLN A 520 11.33 -16.91 -6.94
C GLN A 520 10.98 -17.93 -8.02
N TYR A 521 11.56 -19.14 -7.91
CA TYR A 521 11.38 -20.30 -8.79
C TYR A 521 11.80 -20.13 -10.26
N ILE A 522 11.96 -18.89 -10.73
CA ILE A 522 12.50 -18.59 -12.06
C ILE A 522 14.01 -18.43 -11.93
N LYS A 523 14.77 -19.39 -12.44
CA LYS A 523 16.22 -19.27 -12.51
C LYS A 523 16.59 -18.05 -13.36
N ASN A 524 17.52 -17.27 -12.83
CA ASN A 524 18.18 -16.20 -13.56
C ASN A 524 17.20 -15.17 -14.18
N LYS A 525 16.18 -14.74 -13.42
CA LYS A 525 15.40 -13.53 -13.72
C LYS A 525 15.27 -12.64 -12.48
N THR A 526 15.37 -11.33 -12.71
CA THR A 526 15.31 -10.30 -11.67
C THR A 526 14.45 -9.14 -12.18
N ARG A 527 13.52 -8.65 -11.34
CA ARG A 527 12.81 -7.39 -11.58
C ARG A 527 13.70 -6.24 -11.14
N PHE A 528 13.89 -5.25 -12.01
CA PHE A 528 14.71 -4.08 -11.78
C PHE A 528 13.85 -2.83 -11.80
N VAL A 529 13.99 -1.98 -10.78
CA VAL A 529 13.33 -0.67 -10.69
C VAL A 529 14.41 0.39 -10.64
N VAL A 530 14.48 1.25 -11.65
CA VAL A 530 15.47 2.32 -11.73
C VAL A 530 14.82 3.63 -12.11
N ARG A 531 15.08 4.68 -11.32
CA ARG A 531 14.58 6.04 -11.54
C ARG A 531 15.73 6.96 -11.91
N ALA A 532 15.54 7.75 -12.96
CA ALA A 532 16.41 8.86 -13.31
C ALA A 532 15.63 10.18 -13.25
N THR A 533 16.34 11.26 -12.90
CA THR A 533 15.77 12.62 -12.82
C THR A 533 16.75 13.64 -13.40
N GLY A 534 16.26 14.71 -14.00
CA GLY A 534 17.08 15.79 -14.55
C GLY A 534 16.34 17.12 -14.64
N ASP A 535 17.09 18.21 -14.79
CA ASP A 535 16.52 19.53 -15.06
C ASP A 535 15.99 19.58 -16.52
N PHE A 536 14.88 20.27 -16.75
CA PHE A 536 14.27 20.39 -18.09
C PHE A 536 15.20 21.14 -19.07
N ASP A 537 15.22 20.71 -20.33
CA ASP A 537 15.99 21.35 -21.41
C ASP A 537 15.24 22.54 -22.03
N PHE A 538 15.36 23.71 -21.39
CA PHE A 538 14.76 24.96 -21.85
C PHE A 538 15.33 25.51 -23.17
N SER A 539 16.35 24.87 -23.77
CA SER A 539 16.87 25.25 -25.09
C SER A 539 16.03 24.72 -26.26
N LYS A 540 15.21 23.70 -26.00
CA LYS A 540 14.26 23.16 -26.99
C LYS A 540 13.04 24.07 -27.11
N GLU A 541 12.70 24.46 -28.34
CA GLU A 541 11.40 25.08 -28.61
C GLU A 541 10.30 24.04 -28.39
N VAL A 542 9.68 24.06 -27.21
CA VAL A 542 8.43 23.34 -26.96
C VAL A 542 7.33 24.06 -27.72
N VAL A 543 7.10 23.65 -28.96
CA VAL A 543 5.84 23.93 -29.66
C VAL A 543 4.75 23.27 -28.82
N ALA A 544 3.97 24.09 -28.10
CA ALA A 544 2.79 23.59 -27.40
C ALA A 544 1.90 22.88 -28.43
N PRO A 545 1.60 21.58 -28.29
CA PRO A 545 0.81 20.87 -29.27
C PRO A 545 -0.56 21.56 -29.39
N GLU A 546 -0.98 21.82 -30.62
CA GLU A 546 -2.35 22.26 -30.86
C GLU A 546 -3.28 21.14 -30.40
N PHE A 547 -3.95 21.34 -29.27
CA PHE A 547 -5.09 20.51 -28.87
C PHE A 547 -6.10 20.57 -30.01
N GLN A 548 -6.16 19.52 -30.84
CA GLN A 548 -7.10 19.45 -31.95
C GLN A 548 -8.51 19.66 -31.43
N ALA A 549 -9.17 20.69 -31.96
CA ALA A 549 -10.52 21.04 -31.56
C ALA A 549 -11.52 20.08 -32.22
N GLU A 550 -11.80 18.96 -31.55
CA GLU A 550 -13.04 18.24 -31.80
C GLU A 550 -14.20 19.24 -31.68
N HIS A 551 -14.96 19.39 -32.77
CA HIS A 551 -16.05 20.35 -32.85
C HIS A 551 -17.25 19.84 -32.03
N GLY A 552 -17.21 20.08 -30.72
CA GLY A 552 -18.27 19.74 -29.78
C GLY A 552 -18.08 20.45 -28.44
N ASP A 553 -19.00 21.36 -28.11
CA ASP A 553 -19.15 22.05 -26.83
C ASP A 553 -17.94 22.82 -26.25
N HIS A 554 -17.91 24.13 -26.54
CA HIS A 554 -17.40 25.15 -25.61
C HIS A 554 -18.33 25.29 -24.38
N GLN A 555 -18.65 24.19 -23.69
CA GLN A 555 -19.45 24.26 -22.47
C GLN A 555 -18.60 24.70 -21.29
N ASN A 556 -19.03 25.81 -20.69
CA ASN A 556 -18.49 26.44 -19.49
C ASN A 556 -18.15 25.40 -18.39
N MET A 557 -17.15 25.69 -17.54
CA MET A 557 -16.86 24.84 -16.37
C MET A 557 -18.07 24.73 -15.43
N GLY A 558 -19.01 25.68 -15.49
CA GLY A 558 -20.26 25.68 -14.74
C GLY A 558 -21.18 24.45 -14.92
N HIS A 559 -20.99 23.60 -15.94
CA HIS A 559 -21.73 22.33 -15.99
C HIS A 559 -21.29 21.31 -14.90
N TYR A 560 -20.16 21.58 -14.24
CA TYR A 560 -19.64 20.82 -13.08
C TYR A 560 -19.71 21.66 -11.79
N GLU A 561 -20.43 22.79 -11.79
CA GLU A 561 -20.75 23.53 -10.57
C GLU A 561 -21.72 22.72 -9.71
N LYS A 562 -21.55 22.87 -8.39
CA LYS A 562 -22.26 22.10 -7.37
C LYS A 562 -23.74 22.50 -7.35
N ASN A 563 -24.57 21.80 -8.12
CA ASN A 563 -26.03 21.85 -7.95
C ASN A 563 -26.35 21.31 -6.55
N THR A 564 -26.62 22.20 -5.60
CA THR A 564 -26.79 21.94 -4.15
C THR A 564 -28.08 21.18 -3.79
N LYS A 565 -28.57 20.34 -4.71
CA LYS A 565 -29.80 19.55 -4.61
C LYS A 565 -29.64 18.06 -4.92
N ASN A 566 -28.41 17.53 -4.95
CA ASN A 566 -28.22 16.08 -5.04
C ASN A 566 -28.30 15.44 -3.64
N THR A 567 -29.51 15.38 -3.09
CA THR A 567 -29.84 14.48 -1.98
C THR A 567 -30.05 13.07 -2.53
N GLY A 568 -28.97 12.44 -3.01
CA GLY A 568 -28.93 10.99 -3.12
C GLY A 568 -29.12 10.37 -1.72
N PRO A 569 -29.65 9.14 -1.61
CA PRO A 569 -29.63 8.45 -0.34
C PRO A 569 -28.18 8.37 0.13
N LYS A 570 -27.91 8.82 1.36
CA LYS A 570 -26.65 8.47 2.02
C LYS A 570 -26.65 6.96 2.19
N HIS A 571 -25.99 6.24 1.28
CA HIS A 571 -25.68 4.84 1.54
C HIS A 571 -24.70 4.80 2.69
N ASP A 572 -25.02 3.96 3.67
CA ASP A 572 -24.59 4.18 5.03
C ASP A 572 -23.22 3.57 5.30
N THR A 573 -22.16 4.26 4.89
CA THR A 573 -20.79 3.92 5.29
C THR A 573 -20.55 4.02 6.80
N GLN A 574 -21.53 4.51 7.59
CA GLN A 574 -21.46 4.44 9.05
C GLN A 574 -21.79 3.03 9.60
N GLN A 575 -22.32 2.10 8.79
CA GLN A 575 -22.70 0.76 9.28
C GLN A 575 -21.52 -0.08 9.80
N ASP A 576 -20.29 0.12 9.32
CA ASP A 576 -19.10 -0.52 9.91
C ASP A 576 -18.50 0.31 11.07
N GLU A 577 -18.73 1.64 11.13
CA GLU A 577 -18.33 2.45 12.28
C GLU A 577 -19.15 2.12 13.54
N ASP A 578 -20.43 1.77 13.41
CA ASP A 578 -21.31 1.43 14.54
C ASP A 578 -21.31 -0.07 14.93
N PHE A 579 -20.62 -0.94 14.20
CA PHE A 579 -20.60 -2.38 14.51
C PHE A 579 -19.82 -2.72 15.79
N ASP A 580 -20.49 -3.23 16.83
CA ASP A 580 -19.84 -3.63 18.08
C ASP A 580 -19.14 -5.00 17.99
N ILE A 581 -17.81 -4.95 17.95
CA ILE A 581 -16.92 -6.12 17.92
C ILE A 581 -17.03 -6.95 19.21
N LEU A 582 -17.41 -6.35 20.35
CA LEU A 582 -17.46 -7.04 21.66
C LEU A 582 -18.72 -7.91 21.80
N SER A 583 -19.89 -7.43 21.40
CA SER A 583 -21.14 -8.21 21.42
C SER A 583 -21.27 -9.25 20.30
N TYR A 584 -20.42 -9.19 19.27
CA TYR A 584 -20.42 -10.20 18.21
C TYR A 584 -20.24 -11.63 18.74
N ARG A 585 -21.14 -12.52 18.30
CA ARG A 585 -21.08 -13.97 18.51
C ARG A 585 -21.06 -14.65 17.13
N PRO A 586 -20.13 -15.60 16.88
CA PRO A 586 -20.16 -16.41 15.67
C PRO A 586 -21.36 -17.36 15.67
N ASP A 587 -21.84 -17.73 14.48
CA ASP A 587 -22.97 -18.65 14.31
C ASP A 587 -22.51 -20.11 14.50
N VAL A 588 -22.73 -20.66 15.71
CA VAL A 588 -22.41 -22.05 16.04
C VAL A 588 -23.68 -22.80 16.42
N ARG A 589 -23.99 -23.85 15.66
CA ARG A 589 -25.21 -24.66 15.83
C ARG A 589 -24.89 -26.14 15.63
N ASN A 590 -25.26 -26.97 16.61
CA ASN A 590 -25.01 -28.42 16.60
C ASN A 590 -23.52 -28.75 16.39
N ARG A 591 -22.63 -28.16 17.20
CA ARG A 591 -21.16 -28.32 17.12
C ARG A 591 -20.53 -27.98 15.76
N THR A 592 -21.25 -27.20 14.94
CA THR A 592 -20.79 -26.74 13.63
C THR A 592 -20.79 -25.21 13.61
N TRP A 593 -19.64 -24.61 13.31
CA TRP A 593 -19.52 -23.17 13.10
C TRP A 593 -19.77 -22.83 11.63
N TYR A 594 -20.76 -21.97 11.39
CA TYR A 594 -21.09 -21.40 10.09
C TYR A 594 -20.34 -20.07 9.95
N VAL A 595 -19.37 -20.03 9.05
CA VAL A 595 -18.40 -18.93 8.96
C VAL A 595 -18.99 -17.76 8.16
N SER A 596 -19.01 -16.56 8.76
CA SER A 596 -19.47 -15.31 8.12
C SER A 596 -18.34 -14.53 7.42
N GLU A 597 -18.68 -13.49 6.65
CA GLU A 597 -17.68 -12.59 6.05
C GLU A 597 -16.73 -11.95 7.08
N ARG A 598 -17.24 -11.63 8.27
CA ARG A 598 -16.46 -11.03 9.36
C ARG A 598 -15.50 -12.06 9.95
N ASP A 599 -15.97 -13.29 10.13
CA ASP A 599 -15.14 -14.40 10.58
C ASP A 599 -13.99 -14.66 9.60
N VAL A 600 -14.26 -14.76 8.29
CA VAL A 600 -13.21 -14.91 7.26
C VAL A 600 -12.19 -13.77 7.33
N SER A 601 -12.64 -12.54 7.53
CA SER A 601 -11.76 -11.36 7.62
C SER A 601 -10.81 -11.45 8.84
N TRP A 602 -11.31 -11.85 10.00
CA TRP A 602 -10.48 -12.03 11.20
C TRP A 602 -9.58 -13.27 11.11
N ILE A 603 -10.08 -14.40 10.58
CA ILE A 603 -9.27 -15.58 10.31
C ILE A 603 -8.11 -15.21 9.37
N ALA A 604 -8.34 -14.43 8.32
CA ALA A 604 -7.29 -13.99 7.40
C ALA A 604 -6.17 -13.19 8.10
N THR A 605 -6.49 -12.21 8.93
CA THR A 605 -5.50 -11.44 9.72
C THR A 605 -4.73 -12.36 10.68
N GLY A 606 -5.42 -13.24 11.41
CA GLY A 606 -4.78 -14.18 12.33
C GLY A 606 -3.87 -15.20 11.64
N CYS A 607 -4.32 -15.77 10.52
CA CYS A 607 -3.53 -16.64 9.65
C CYS A 607 -2.27 -15.93 9.15
N TYR A 608 -2.33 -14.64 8.81
CA TYR A 608 -1.14 -13.94 8.36
C TYR A 608 -0.12 -13.75 9.50
N ILE A 609 -0.59 -13.41 10.70
CA ILE A 609 0.26 -13.24 11.90
C ILE A 609 0.90 -14.58 12.28
N LEU A 610 0.13 -15.67 12.34
CA LEU A 610 0.63 -17.03 12.62
C LEU A 610 1.46 -17.61 11.46
N GLY A 611 1.43 -17.00 10.27
CA GLY A 611 2.26 -17.35 9.12
C GLY A 611 3.75 -17.05 9.30
N THR A 612 4.18 -16.39 10.38
CA THR A 612 5.61 -16.11 10.66
C THR A 612 6.33 -15.43 9.48
N GLY A 613 5.64 -14.51 8.79
CA GLY A 613 6.15 -13.81 7.60
C GLY A 613 6.02 -14.56 6.27
N GLY A 614 5.55 -15.82 6.27
CA GLY A 614 5.33 -16.64 5.09
C GLY A 614 3.87 -17.06 4.89
N GLY A 615 3.63 -18.20 4.22
CA GLY A 615 2.29 -18.68 3.83
C GLY A 615 1.58 -17.88 2.72
N GLY A 616 2.21 -16.80 2.23
CA GLY A 616 1.64 -15.90 1.21
C GLY A 616 0.56 -14.95 1.76
N SER A 617 0.27 -13.86 1.03
CA SER A 617 -0.76 -12.90 1.47
C SER A 617 -2.16 -13.53 1.38
N PRO A 618 -2.94 -13.60 2.48
CA PRO A 618 -4.26 -14.22 2.46
C PRO A 618 -5.32 -13.39 1.73
N TYR A 619 -5.04 -12.11 1.44
CA TYR A 619 -5.99 -11.13 0.93
C TYR A 619 -6.74 -11.61 -0.33
N GLY A 620 -6.05 -12.22 -1.31
CA GLY A 620 -6.68 -12.73 -2.53
C GLY A 620 -7.62 -13.93 -2.33
N LEU A 621 -7.40 -14.75 -1.29
CA LEU A 621 -8.31 -15.86 -0.93
C LEU A 621 -9.43 -15.38 -0.01
N MET A 622 -9.15 -14.44 0.90
CA MET A 622 -10.14 -13.79 1.77
C MET A 622 -11.23 -13.10 0.94
N ILE A 623 -10.86 -12.36 -0.11
CA ILE A 623 -11.81 -11.72 -1.04
C ILE A 623 -12.68 -12.75 -1.75
N ARG A 624 -12.10 -13.85 -2.26
CA ARG A 624 -12.86 -14.95 -2.90
C ARG A 624 -13.88 -15.53 -1.93
N LEU A 625 -13.46 -15.89 -0.72
CA LEU A 625 -14.33 -16.46 0.31
C LEU A 625 -15.48 -15.51 0.69
N ARG A 626 -15.19 -14.21 0.90
CA ARG A 626 -16.24 -13.21 1.16
C ARG A 626 -17.22 -13.08 -0.01
N THR A 627 -16.73 -13.14 -1.24
CA THR A 627 -17.57 -13.07 -2.45
C THR A 627 -18.48 -14.30 -2.57
N GLN A 628 -17.97 -15.50 -2.26
CA GLN A 628 -18.77 -16.72 -2.20
C GLN A 628 -19.87 -16.63 -1.13
N LEU A 629 -19.53 -16.19 0.09
CA LEU A 629 -20.49 -15.99 1.18
C LEU A 629 -21.59 -14.98 0.80
N ARG A 630 -21.23 -13.85 0.16
CA ARG A 630 -22.19 -12.86 -0.38
C ARG A 630 -23.15 -13.44 -1.41
N ASN A 631 -22.68 -14.41 -2.19
CA ASN A 631 -23.48 -15.13 -3.19
C ASN A 631 -24.32 -16.27 -2.59
N GLY A 632 -24.27 -16.49 -1.27
CA GLY A 632 -25.04 -17.51 -0.57
C GLY A 632 -24.32 -18.85 -0.35
N SER A 633 -23.02 -18.93 -0.62
CA SER A 633 -22.21 -20.11 -0.28
C SER A 633 -22.19 -20.34 1.23
N ILE A 634 -22.09 -21.61 1.63
CA ILE A 634 -22.02 -22.04 3.03
C ILE A 634 -20.63 -22.59 3.31
N ILE A 635 -20.00 -22.12 4.39
CA ILE A 635 -18.73 -22.61 4.91
C ILE A 635 -18.98 -23.14 6.33
N ARG A 636 -18.57 -24.39 6.59
CA ARG A 636 -18.74 -25.08 7.88
C ARG A 636 -17.38 -25.43 8.45
N VAL A 637 -17.19 -25.17 9.74
CA VAL A 637 -16.03 -25.62 10.52
C VAL A 637 -16.50 -26.56 11.63
N VAL A 638 -15.82 -27.68 11.82
CA VAL A 638 -16.10 -28.71 12.84
C VAL A 638 -14.86 -28.97 13.71
N ASN A 639 -15.06 -29.41 14.94
CA ASN A 639 -13.98 -29.71 15.87
C ASN A 639 -13.29 -31.04 15.45
N PRO A 640 -11.94 -31.14 15.48
CA PRO A 640 -11.23 -32.40 15.20
C PRO A 640 -11.68 -33.58 16.08
N GLU A 641 -12.12 -33.34 17.32
CA GLU A 641 -12.60 -34.41 18.22
C GLU A 641 -13.92 -35.04 17.74
N ASP A 642 -14.78 -34.27 17.04
CA ASP A 642 -16.08 -34.72 16.53
C ASP A 642 -15.98 -35.56 15.24
N LEU A 643 -14.78 -35.72 14.68
CA LEU A 643 -14.57 -36.52 13.46
C LEU A 643 -14.92 -37.99 13.68
N PRO A 644 -15.65 -38.64 12.75
CA PRO A 644 -15.67 -40.10 12.66
C PRO A 644 -14.26 -40.65 12.46
N ASP A 645 -13.88 -41.73 13.14
CA ASP A 645 -12.53 -42.29 13.04
C ASP A 645 -12.18 -42.77 11.61
N ASP A 646 -13.20 -43.19 10.85
CA ASP A 646 -13.13 -43.60 9.44
C ASP A 646 -13.32 -42.44 8.44
N ALA A 647 -13.43 -41.19 8.91
CA ALA A 647 -13.47 -40.01 8.06
C ALA A 647 -12.23 -39.94 7.15
N ARG A 648 -12.38 -39.37 5.95
CA ARG A 648 -11.28 -39.20 4.99
C ARG A 648 -10.99 -37.71 4.89
N VAL A 649 -10.02 -37.26 5.69
CA VAL A 649 -9.67 -35.84 5.80
C VAL A 649 -8.70 -35.49 4.67
N GLY A 650 -9.19 -34.72 3.70
CA GLY A 650 -8.42 -34.20 2.58
C GLY A 650 -7.64 -32.94 2.96
N CYS A 651 -6.53 -32.71 2.27
CA CYS A 651 -5.69 -31.54 2.49
C CYS A 651 -5.13 -31.02 1.16
N GLY A 652 -4.78 -29.74 1.12
CA GLY A 652 -4.20 -29.09 -0.04
C GLY A 652 -3.82 -27.64 0.27
N GLY A 653 -3.16 -26.99 -0.69
CA GLY A 653 -2.68 -25.63 -0.54
C GLY A 653 -1.96 -25.13 -1.79
N GLY A 654 -1.69 -23.84 -1.85
CA GLY A 654 -0.91 -23.23 -2.92
C GLY A 654 0.58 -23.51 -2.73
N ALA A 655 1.27 -23.90 -3.81
CA ALA A 655 2.72 -24.06 -3.84
C ALA A 655 3.30 -23.21 -4.98
N GLY A 656 4.28 -22.37 -4.70
CA GLY A 656 4.84 -21.46 -5.70
C GLY A 656 5.39 -20.17 -5.10
N SER A 657 5.48 -19.13 -5.94
CA SER A 657 5.90 -17.80 -5.50
C SER A 657 4.74 -16.96 -4.99
N PRO A 658 4.84 -16.36 -3.78
CA PRO A 658 3.92 -15.30 -3.35
C PRO A 658 3.93 -14.08 -4.30
N THR A 659 5.05 -13.81 -4.98
CA THR A 659 5.14 -12.74 -5.99
C THR A 659 4.33 -13.05 -7.24
N VAL A 660 4.15 -14.33 -7.59
CA VAL A 660 3.26 -14.74 -8.69
C VAL A 660 1.81 -14.63 -8.24
N ALA A 661 1.47 -15.04 -7.01
CA ALA A 661 0.09 -15.01 -6.51
C ALA A 661 -0.53 -13.60 -6.40
N ILE A 662 0.31 -12.56 -6.29
CA ILE A 662 -0.09 -11.14 -6.29
C ILE A 662 -0.46 -10.63 -7.70
N GLU A 663 0.01 -11.31 -8.76
CA GLU A 663 -0.16 -10.88 -10.16
C GLU A 663 -1.02 -11.84 -10.99
N LYS A 664 -0.96 -13.16 -10.70
CA LYS A 664 -1.83 -14.21 -11.24
C LYS A 664 -2.76 -14.68 -10.12
N LEU A 665 -3.94 -14.07 -10.02
CA LEU A 665 -4.93 -14.41 -9.01
C LEU A 665 -5.45 -15.84 -9.22
N ALA A 666 -5.64 -16.57 -8.13
CA ALA A 666 -6.04 -17.98 -8.15
C ALA A 666 -7.28 -18.27 -9.03
N GLY A 667 -7.18 -19.32 -9.84
CA GLY A 667 -8.24 -19.93 -10.63
C GLY A 667 -8.90 -21.06 -9.85
N ASP A 668 -8.99 -22.26 -10.44
CA ASP A 668 -9.52 -23.46 -9.78
C ASP A 668 -8.44 -24.55 -9.55
N GLU A 669 -7.16 -24.20 -9.65
CA GLU A 669 -6.03 -25.13 -9.54
C GLU A 669 -6.06 -25.99 -8.25
N LEU A 670 -6.54 -25.43 -7.14
CA LEU A 670 -6.72 -26.18 -5.89
C LEU A 670 -7.82 -27.25 -6.03
N LEU A 671 -8.98 -26.90 -6.57
CA LEU A 671 -10.10 -27.83 -6.73
C LEU A 671 -9.78 -28.91 -7.78
N GLU A 672 -9.15 -28.52 -8.90
CA GLU A 672 -8.75 -29.45 -9.95
C GLU A 672 -7.74 -30.49 -9.43
N ALA A 673 -6.73 -30.07 -8.65
CA ALA A 673 -5.80 -30.98 -8.00
C ALA A 673 -6.53 -31.98 -7.07
N GLN A 674 -7.50 -31.53 -6.26
CA GLN A 674 -8.30 -32.42 -5.41
C GLN A 674 -9.09 -33.42 -6.25
N GLN A 675 -9.76 -32.96 -7.31
CA GLN A 675 -10.57 -33.80 -8.19
C GLN A 675 -9.74 -34.90 -8.86
N GLU A 676 -8.56 -34.58 -9.40
CA GLU A 676 -7.69 -35.57 -10.04
C GLU A 676 -7.07 -36.56 -9.04
N LEU A 677 -6.69 -36.10 -7.84
CA LEU A 677 -6.24 -37.01 -6.78
C LEU A 677 -7.35 -38.01 -6.41
N TYR A 678 -8.57 -37.53 -6.18
CA TYR A 678 -9.69 -38.37 -5.75
C TYR A 678 -10.19 -39.33 -6.84
N LYS A 679 -10.13 -38.92 -8.12
CA LYS A 679 -10.33 -39.83 -9.28
C LYS A 679 -9.33 -41.00 -9.25
N MET A 680 -8.03 -40.73 -9.06
CA MET A 680 -7.02 -41.78 -9.00
C MET A 680 -7.17 -42.68 -7.77
N CYS A 681 -7.49 -42.10 -6.61
CA CYS A 681 -7.71 -42.84 -5.37
C CYS A 681 -9.04 -43.63 -5.35
N ASN A 682 -9.91 -43.46 -6.36
CA ASN A 682 -11.25 -44.05 -6.44
C ASN A 682 -12.07 -43.82 -5.15
N THR A 683 -12.02 -42.61 -4.62
CA THR A 683 -12.61 -42.23 -3.33
C THR A 683 -12.91 -40.73 -3.30
N SER A 684 -13.34 -40.18 -2.16
CA SER A 684 -13.54 -38.73 -1.97
C SER A 684 -13.14 -38.31 -0.55
N ALA A 685 -12.76 -37.04 -0.35
CA ALA A 685 -12.77 -36.49 1.01
C ALA A 685 -14.16 -36.56 1.64
N THR A 686 -14.23 -36.62 2.97
CA THR A 686 -15.44 -36.35 3.75
C THR A 686 -15.31 -35.07 4.58
N HIS A 687 -14.08 -34.60 4.81
CA HIS A 687 -13.73 -33.36 5.52
C HIS A 687 -12.48 -32.75 4.85
N MET A 688 -12.30 -31.44 4.98
CA MET A 688 -11.07 -30.75 4.56
C MET A 688 -10.30 -30.22 5.77
N ILE A 689 -8.97 -30.10 5.67
CA ILE A 689 -8.13 -29.41 6.65
C ILE A 689 -7.06 -28.60 5.92
N SER A 690 -6.72 -27.42 6.45
CA SER A 690 -5.64 -26.59 5.88
C SER A 690 -4.27 -27.25 6.10
N VAL A 691 -3.35 -27.10 5.15
CA VAL A 691 -2.00 -27.68 5.27
C VAL A 691 -1.16 -26.97 6.34
N GLU A 692 -1.36 -25.67 6.49
CA GLU A 692 -0.75 -24.81 7.49
C GLU A 692 -1.74 -23.70 7.87
N VAL A 693 -1.69 -23.17 9.10
CA VAL A 693 -2.47 -21.98 9.49
C VAL A 693 -1.97 -20.69 8.80
N GLY A 694 -0.75 -20.72 8.25
CA GLY A 694 -0.06 -19.54 7.75
C GLY A 694 -0.65 -18.95 6.47
N GLY A 695 -0.83 -17.63 6.48
CA GLY A 695 -1.12 -16.82 5.29
C GLY A 695 -2.33 -17.31 4.48
N ALA A 696 -2.20 -17.35 3.16
CA ALA A 696 -3.24 -17.82 2.25
C ALA A 696 -3.60 -19.30 2.45
N ASN A 697 -2.62 -20.15 2.80
CA ASN A 697 -2.87 -21.57 2.99
C ASN A 697 -3.75 -21.85 4.22
N GLY A 698 -3.76 -20.99 5.23
CA GLY A 698 -4.71 -21.05 6.34
C GLY A 698 -6.17 -21.03 5.90
N LEU A 699 -6.48 -20.33 4.81
CA LEU A 699 -7.82 -20.20 4.22
C LEU A 699 -8.17 -21.31 3.22
N SER A 700 -7.22 -22.17 2.83
CA SER A 700 -7.41 -23.17 1.77
C SER A 700 -8.44 -24.25 2.13
N GLY A 701 -8.47 -24.70 3.39
CA GLY A 701 -9.47 -25.64 3.89
C GLY A 701 -10.89 -25.08 3.82
N LEU A 702 -11.07 -23.82 4.22
CA LEU A 702 -12.37 -23.11 4.15
C LEU A 702 -12.87 -22.97 2.71
N LEU A 703 -11.95 -22.68 1.78
CA LEU A 703 -12.27 -22.58 0.36
C LEU A 703 -12.73 -23.92 -0.20
N LEU A 704 -11.92 -24.97 -0.03
CA LEU A 704 -12.23 -26.30 -0.58
C LEU A 704 -13.49 -26.90 0.08
N GLY A 705 -13.73 -26.67 1.37
CA GLY A 705 -14.92 -27.11 2.09
C GLY A 705 -16.21 -26.31 1.85
N SER A 706 -16.13 -25.17 1.14
CA SER A 706 -17.31 -24.38 0.79
C SER A 706 -18.30 -25.16 -0.09
N SER A 707 -19.59 -24.84 0.01
CA SER A 707 -20.64 -25.45 -0.83
C SER A 707 -20.46 -25.20 -2.33
N ASP A 708 -19.72 -24.15 -2.71
CA ASP A 708 -19.34 -23.84 -4.08
C ASP A 708 -18.20 -24.71 -4.63
N GLN A 709 -17.58 -25.56 -3.80
CA GLN A 709 -16.38 -26.34 -4.14
C GLN A 709 -16.61 -27.84 -3.89
N MET A 710 -16.23 -28.38 -2.72
CA MET A 710 -16.39 -29.81 -2.41
C MET A 710 -17.59 -30.10 -1.48
N ASP A 711 -18.25 -29.07 -0.95
CA ASP A 711 -19.41 -29.16 -0.05
C ASP A 711 -19.23 -30.09 1.16
N ILE A 712 -18.06 -30.02 1.80
CA ILE A 712 -17.71 -30.82 2.99
C ILE A 712 -17.14 -29.94 4.11
N PRO A 713 -17.39 -30.25 5.39
CA PRO A 713 -16.91 -29.42 6.50
C PRO A 713 -15.38 -29.35 6.59
N THR A 714 -14.89 -28.19 7.02
CA THR A 714 -13.48 -27.94 7.33
C THR A 714 -13.19 -28.30 8.79
N VAL A 715 -12.05 -28.91 9.10
CA VAL A 715 -11.61 -29.19 10.45
C VAL A 715 -10.96 -27.95 11.06
N ASP A 716 -11.28 -27.62 12.31
CA ASP A 716 -10.61 -26.56 13.07
C ASP A 716 -9.20 -27.01 13.52
N GLY A 717 -8.25 -26.90 12.60
CA GLY A 717 -6.85 -27.28 12.78
C GLY A 717 -6.05 -27.26 11.48
N ASP A 718 -4.77 -27.56 11.59
CA ASP A 718 -3.86 -27.73 10.45
C ASP A 718 -2.69 -28.68 10.78
N TRP A 719 -1.80 -28.93 9.81
CA TRP A 719 -0.67 -29.86 9.97
C TRP A 719 0.64 -29.21 10.43
N MET A 720 0.63 -27.95 10.86
CA MET A 720 1.85 -27.22 11.22
C MET A 720 1.72 -26.31 12.44
N GLY A 721 0.57 -25.66 12.70
CA GLY A 721 0.40 -24.64 13.74
C GLY A 721 1.15 -23.33 13.49
N ARG A 722 1.81 -23.21 12.33
CA ARG A 722 2.56 -22.07 11.79
C ARG A 722 2.77 -22.30 10.29
N ALA A 723 3.43 -21.38 9.57
CA ALA A 723 3.96 -21.73 8.25
C ALA A 723 5.31 -22.46 8.34
N TYR A 724 5.58 -23.38 7.40
CA TYR A 724 6.91 -23.96 7.16
C TYR A 724 7.32 -23.90 5.67
N PRO A 725 8.63 -23.74 5.36
CA PRO A 725 9.06 -23.56 3.97
C PRO A 725 8.97 -24.82 3.09
N THR A 726 8.68 -25.99 3.65
CA THR A 726 8.71 -27.26 2.90
C THR A 726 7.71 -28.30 3.42
N LYS A 727 7.10 -29.08 2.52
CA LYS A 727 5.96 -29.97 2.84
C LYS A 727 6.25 -31.09 3.83
N TRP A 728 7.48 -31.62 3.85
CA TRP A 728 7.88 -32.65 4.81
C TRP A 728 8.02 -32.13 6.25
N GLN A 729 7.96 -30.81 6.45
CA GLN A 729 7.83 -30.19 7.77
C GLN A 729 6.35 -30.04 8.14
N THR A 730 5.68 -31.18 8.33
CA THR A 730 4.28 -31.29 8.77
C THR A 730 4.15 -32.31 9.91
N THR A 731 3.19 -32.13 10.82
CA THR A 731 3.02 -32.99 12.00
C THR A 731 2.70 -34.45 11.66
N PRO A 732 1.88 -34.81 10.64
CA PRO A 732 1.77 -36.20 10.18
C PRO A 732 3.12 -36.85 9.84
N VAL A 733 4.03 -36.09 9.21
CA VAL A 733 5.39 -36.56 8.93
C VAL A 733 6.21 -36.70 10.21
N VAL A 734 5.98 -35.90 11.26
CA VAL A 734 6.59 -36.05 12.61
C VAL A 734 6.11 -37.32 13.34
N PHE A 735 4.84 -37.72 13.20
CA PHE A 735 4.34 -38.97 13.75
C PHE A 735 4.83 -40.20 12.96
N LYS A 736 4.81 -40.16 11.62
CA LYS A 736 5.30 -41.23 10.71
C LYS A 736 4.78 -42.63 11.10
N GLU A 737 3.46 -42.73 11.22
CA GLU A 737 2.76 -44.02 11.31
C GLU A 737 2.65 -44.70 9.91
N ARG A 738 3.01 -43.99 8.83
CA ARG A 738 3.12 -44.48 7.45
C ARG A 738 4.53 -44.18 6.88
N ASP A 739 4.98 -44.93 5.87
CA ASP A 739 6.32 -44.76 5.25
C ASP A 739 6.50 -43.44 4.49
N THR A 740 5.43 -42.96 3.83
CA THR A 740 5.34 -41.67 3.16
C THR A 740 3.91 -41.19 3.33
N ILE A 741 3.71 -39.97 3.84
CA ILE A 741 2.38 -39.49 4.19
C ILE A 741 1.70 -38.90 2.95
N TRP A 742 2.36 -37.97 2.27
CA TRP A 742 1.81 -37.16 1.18
C TRP A 742 1.97 -37.83 -0.19
N SER A 743 1.72 -39.14 -0.25
CA SER A 743 1.70 -39.88 -1.51
C SER A 743 0.55 -40.90 -1.48
N PRO A 744 -0.36 -40.88 -2.48
CA PRO A 744 -0.34 -40.08 -3.71
C PRO A 744 -0.53 -38.56 -3.51
N ILE A 745 -0.15 -37.78 -4.53
CA ILE A 745 -0.31 -36.32 -4.56
C ILE A 745 -0.59 -35.85 -5.99
N ALA A 746 -1.38 -34.80 -6.14
CA ALA A 746 -1.64 -34.13 -7.42
C ALA A 746 -1.33 -32.63 -7.32
N VAL A 747 -0.86 -32.04 -8.41
CA VAL A 747 -0.69 -30.59 -8.55
C VAL A 747 -1.22 -30.11 -9.90
N SER A 748 -1.93 -28.98 -9.93
CA SER A 748 -2.45 -28.33 -11.14
C SER A 748 -1.90 -26.91 -11.30
N ASP A 749 -1.59 -26.52 -12.55
CA ASP A 749 -1.23 -25.14 -12.89
C ASP A 749 -2.44 -24.21 -13.16
N GLY A 750 -3.67 -24.75 -13.18
CA GLY A 750 -4.91 -24.04 -13.51
C GLY A 750 -5.14 -23.82 -15.01
N ASN A 751 -4.20 -24.21 -15.86
CA ASN A 751 -4.29 -24.19 -17.33
C ASN A 751 -4.73 -25.55 -17.91
N GLY A 752 -5.19 -26.47 -17.06
CA GLY A 752 -5.54 -27.85 -17.42
C GLY A 752 -4.35 -28.82 -17.45
N ASN A 753 -3.15 -28.41 -17.01
CA ASN A 753 -2.03 -29.35 -16.82
C ASN A 753 -2.01 -29.84 -15.38
N VAL A 754 -2.30 -31.13 -15.19
CA VAL A 754 -2.22 -31.78 -13.87
C VAL A 754 -1.10 -32.82 -13.85
N LEU A 755 -0.20 -32.71 -12.87
CA LEU A 755 0.82 -33.71 -12.58
C LEU A 755 0.38 -34.51 -11.36
N VAL A 756 0.29 -35.83 -11.53
CA VAL A 756 -0.06 -36.77 -10.46
C VAL A 756 1.13 -37.68 -10.15
N MET A 757 1.51 -37.77 -8.88
CA MET A 757 2.56 -38.65 -8.39
C MET A 757 1.92 -39.78 -7.57
N PRO A 758 1.66 -40.96 -8.17
CA PRO A 758 0.97 -42.07 -7.50
C PRO A 758 1.79 -42.72 -6.37
N LYS A 759 3.12 -42.54 -6.39
CA LYS A 759 4.04 -43.07 -5.38
C LYS A 759 5.31 -42.21 -5.30
N ALA A 760 5.78 -41.99 -4.08
CA ALA A 760 7.11 -41.44 -3.78
C ALA A 760 7.91 -42.39 -2.87
N SER A 761 9.20 -42.10 -2.67
CA SER A 761 10.08 -42.84 -1.74
C SER A 761 10.15 -42.24 -0.33
N SER A 762 9.80 -40.96 -0.19
CA SER A 762 9.69 -40.22 1.08
C SER A 762 9.01 -38.87 0.83
N ASP A 763 8.55 -38.20 1.89
CA ASP A 763 7.94 -36.87 1.80
C ASP A 763 8.95 -35.78 1.36
N GLU A 764 10.25 -35.94 1.64
CA GLU A 764 11.27 -35.05 1.06
C GLU A 764 11.46 -35.29 -0.45
N ALA A 765 11.15 -36.49 -0.96
CA ALA A 765 11.15 -36.76 -2.40
C ALA A 765 9.94 -36.12 -3.09
N VAL A 766 8.76 -36.19 -2.48
CA VAL A 766 7.54 -35.47 -2.91
C VAL A 766 7.86 -33.98 -3.09
N GLU A 767 8.39 -33.35 -2.03
CA GLU A 767 8.77 -31.94 -2.00
C GLU A 767 9.74 -31.55 -3.13
N ARG A 768 10.83 -32.31 -3.31
CA ARG A 768 11.85 -32.01 -4.34
C ARG A 768 11.30 -32.13 -5.75
N ILE A 769 10.45 -33.11 -6.02
CA ILE A 769 9.89 -33.35 -7.37
C ILE A 769 8.84 -32.28 -7.70
N ILE A 770 7.95 -31.93 -6.76
CA ILE A 770 6.97 -30.85 -6.96
C ILE A 770 7.69 -29.53 -7.22
N ARG A 771 8.73 -29.19 -6.42
CA ARG A 771 9.52 -27.97 -6.67
C ARG A 771 10.25 -27.95 -8.01
N ALA A 772 10.60 -29.11 -8.57
CA ALA A 772 11.15 -29.20 -9.91
C ALA A 772 10.09 -29.00 -11.00
N ALA A 773 8.85 -29.44 -10.78
CA ALA A 773 7.73 -29.23 -11.70
C ALA A 773 7.26 -27.76 -11.75
N LEU A 774 7.33 -27.04 -10.61
CA LEU A 774 6.92 -25.63 -10.50
C LEU A 774 7.50 -24.71 -11.59
N SER A 775 8.76 -24.90 -12.00
CA SER A 775 9.37 -24.01 -13.01
C SER A 775 8.71 -24.10 -14.38
N GLU A 776 8.21 -25.28 -14.75
CA GLU A 776 7.51 -25.50 -16.02
C GLU A 776 6.03 -25.11 -15.91
N MET A 777 5.43 -25.35 -14.74
CA MET A 777 4.02 -25.10 -14.38
C MET A 777 3.78 -23.66 -13.85
N GLY A 778 4.29 -22.64 -14.55
CA GLY A 778 3.98 -21.23 -14.27
C GLY A 778 4.48 -20.67 -12.92
N SER A 779 5.34 -21.39 -12.19
CA SER A 779 5.86 -21.03 -10.85
C SER A 779 4.80 -20.87 -9.75
N GLN A 780 3.57 -21.35 -9.98
CA GLN A 780 2.49 -21.43 -8.99
C GLN A 780 1.49 -22.52 -9.39
N VAL A 781 1.19 -23.42 -8.46
CA VAL A 781 0.24 -24.53 -8.61
C VAL A 781 -0.66 -24.66 -7.38
N GLY A 782 -1.86 -25.21 -7.57
CA GLY A 782 -2.64 -25.80 -6.49
C GLY A 782 -2.19 -27.23 -6.24
N ALA A 783 -2.08 -27.64 -4.97
CA ALA A 783 -1.70 -28.99 -4.57
C ALA A 783 -2.81 -29.69 -3.78
N ALA A 784 -2.93 -31.00 -3.96
CA ALA A 784 -3.85 -31.87 -3.25
C ALA A 784 -3.13 -33.12 -2.73
N ASP A 785 -3.32 -33.40 -1.45
CA ASP A 785 -2.51 -34.35 -0.69
C ASP A 785 -3.28 -35.61 -0.33
N ALA A 786 -2.57 -36.74 -0.21
CA ALA A 786 -3.16 -38.01 0.23
C ALA A 786 -4.02 -37.83 1.50
N PRO A 787 -5.28 -38.32 1.50
CA PRO A 787 -6.14 -38.20 2.65
C PRO A 787 -5.65 -39.08 3.82
N VAL A 788 -5.91 -38.58 5.02
CA VAL A 788 -5.67 -39.28 6.30
C VAL A 788 -7.00 -39.66 6.94
N THR A 789 -6.99 -40.58 7.91
CA THR A 789 -8.22 -40.97 8.63
C THR A 789 -8.58 -39.94 9.70
N GLY A 790 -9.84 -39.91 10.15
CA GLY A 790 -10.21 -39.07 11.30
C GLY A 790 -9.48 -39.47 12.58
N GLU A 791 -9.23 -40.77 12.76
CA GLU A 791 -8.44 -41.32 13.87
C GLU A 791 -6.99 -40.78 13.89
N GLU A 792 -6.36 -40.71 12.71
CA GLU A 792 -5.04 -40.12 12.51
C GLU A 792 -5.08 -38.59 12.71
N THR A 793 -6.11 -37.90 12.19
CA THR A 793 -6.28 -36.45 12.35
C THR A 793 -6.32 -36.03 13.82
N LYS A 794 -7.10 -36.73 14.67
CA LYS A 794 -7.15 -36.49 16.13
C LYS A 794 -5.79 -36.64 16.82
N ARG A 795 -4.90 -37.49 16.28
CA ARG A 795 -3.53 -37.68 16.81
C ARG A 795 -2.52 -36.68 16.26
N TRP A 796 -2.66 -36.24 15.01
CA TRP A 796 -1.59 -35.53 14.32
C TRP A 796 -1.82 -34.02 14.19
N ALA A 797 -3.07 -33.56 14.15
CA ALA A 797 -3.38 -32.15 13.91
C ALA A 797 -2.83 -31.24 15.01
N VAL A 798 -2.42 -30.03 14.62
CA VAL A 798 -2.42 -28.90 15.55
C VAL A 798 -3.84 -28.37 15.58
N GLU A 799 -4.47 -28.50 16.73
CA GLU A 799 -5.91 -28.32 16.89
C GLU A 799 -6.28 -26.85 17.19
N HIS A 800 -7.47 -26.46 16.76
CA HIS A 800 -8.10 -25.17 17.03
C HIS A 800 -7.40 -23.95 16.41
N THR A 801 -6.67 -24.12 15.30
CA THR A 801 -5.86 -23.05 14.71
C THR A 801 -6.67 -22.06 13.87
N LEU A 802 -7.83 -22.44 13.31
CA LEU A 802 -8.78 -21.48 12.72
C LEU A 802 -9.45 -20.66 13.82
N SER A 803 -9.83 -21.30 14.93
CA SER A 803 -10.30 -20.61 16.13
C SER A 803 -9.27 -19.64 16.70
N GLN A 804 -7.99 -20.02 16.75
CA GLN A 804 -6.91 -19.13 17.19
C GLN A 804 -6.76 -17.92 16.26
N SER A 805 -6.72 -18.15 14.94
CA SER A 805 -6.65 -17.09 13.93
C SER A 805 -7.81 -16.10 14.05
N TRP A 806 -9.03 -16.59 14.22
CA TRP A 806 -10.22 -15.75 14.44
C TRP A 806 -10.09 -14.86 15.68
N ARG A 807 -9.60 -15.40 16.80
CA ARG A 807 -9.39 -14.62 18.05
C ARG A 807 -8.34 -13.54 17.87
N ILE A 808 -7.21 -13.87 17.25
CA ILE A 808 -6.13 -12.93 16.94
C ILE A 808 -6.64 -11.81 16.02
N GLY A 809 -7.33 -12.13 14.93
CA GLY A 809 -7.88 -11.12 14.03
C GLY A 809 -8.94 -10.23 14.69
N ARG A 810 -9.82 -10.80 15.52
CA ARG A 810 -10.81 -10.05 16.31
C ARG A 810 -10.14 -9.11 17.31
N ALA A 811 -9.08 -9.56 17.98
CA ALA A 811 -8.28 -8.75 18.89
C ALA A 811 -7.60 -7.56 18.17
N VAL A 812 -6.99 -7.80 17.00
CA VAL A 812 -6.39 -6.75 16.16
C VAL A 812 -7.45 -5.75 15.68
N ALA A 813 -8.60 -6.23 15.20
CA ALA A 813 -9.71 -5.37 14.77
C ALA A 813 -10.25 -4.51 15.93
N ARG A 814 -10.35 -5.07 17.15
CA ARG A 814 -10.71 -4.31 18.36
C ARG A 814 -9.66 -3.25 18.69
N ALA A 815 -8.37 -3.60 18.69
CA ALA A 815 -7.30 -2.65 18.99
C ALA A 815 -7.29 -1.44 18.04
N ARG A 816 -7.57 -1.67 16.75
CA ARG A 816 -7.78 -0.58 15.77
C ARG A 816 -9.00 0.27 16.11
N LYS A 817 -10.17 -0.33 16.33
CA LYS A 817 -11.42 0.40 16.61
C LYS A 817 -11.32 1.25 17.90
N GLU A 818 -10.60 0.75 18.89
CA GLU A 818 -10.40 1.43 20.18
C GLU A 818 -9.20 2.41 20.18
N ASN A 819 -8.46 2.54 19.05
CA ASN A 819 -7.19 3.25 18.95
C ASN A 819 -6.12 2.82 19.99
N ARG A 820 -6.13 1.55 20.38
CA ARG A 820 -5.20 0.95 21.36
C ARG A 820 -4.16 0.06 20.68
N VAL A 821 -3.52 0.56 19.62
CA VAL A 821 -2.56 -0.24 18.85
C VAL A 821 -1.27 -0.48 19.63
N ASP A 822 -0.94 0.41 20.58
CA ASP A 822 0.18 0.31 21.52
C ASP A 822 0.25 -1.03 22.30
N ASN A 823 -0.92 -1.64 22.55
CA ASN A 823 -1.08 -2.92 23.25
C ASN A 823 -1.61 -4.07 22.38
N VAL A 824 -1.64 -3.91 21.05
CA VAL A 824 -2.12 -4.97 20.14
C VAL A 824 -1.28 -6.23 20.26
N ALA A 825 0.03 -6.07 20.41
CA ALA A 825 1.00 -7.16 20.60
C ALA A 825 0.71 -7.97 21.87
N GLU A 826 0.49 -7.28 22.98
CA GLU A 826 0.12 -7.87 24.27
C GLU A 826 -1.25 -8.57 24.20
N THR A 827 -2.23 -7.98 23.49
CA THR A 827 -3.56 -8.59 23.26
C THR A 827 -3.48 -9.87 22.39
N ILE A 828 -2.63 -9.89 21.35
CA ILE A 828 -2.39 -11.09 20.54
C ILE A 828 -1.81 -12.21 21.42
N ILE A 829 -0.87 -11.87 22.32
CA ILE A 829 -0.27 -12.83 23.26
C ILE A 829 -1.33 -13.38 24.23
N GLU A 830 -2.24 -12.56 24.75
CA GLU A 830 -3.37 -13.01 25.59
C GLU A 830 -4.22 -14.08 24.89
N GLU A 831 -4.61 -13.86 23.64
CA GLU A 831 -5.37 -14.84 22.85
C GLU A 831 -4.58 -16.11 22.51
N CYS A 832 -3.24 -16.08 22.60
CA CYS A 832 -2.38 -17.24 22.44
C CYS A 832 -2.10 -18.01 23.75
N GLY A 833 -2.70 -17.63 24.88
CA GLY A 833 -2.46 -18.24 26.20
C GLY A 833 -1.67 -17.35 27.19
N GLY A 834 -1.47 -16.08 26.85
CA GLY A 834 -0.86 -15.08 27.72
C GLY A 834 0.67 -15.17 27.86
N PRO A 835 1.26 -14.48 28.85
CA PRO A 835 2.72 -14.37 29.02
C PRO A 835 3.47 -15.69 29.25
N GLY A 836 2.75 -16.78 29.58
CA GLY A 836 3.31 -18.13 29.68
C GLY A 836 3.44 -18.84 28.33
N ALA A 837 2.73 -18.37 27.30
CA ALA A 837 2.66 -18.93 25.95
C ALA A 837 3.40 -18.08 24.91
N GLY A 838 3.37 -16.75 25.05
CA GLY A 838 4.02 -15.83 24.13
C GLY A 838 4.62 -14.60 24.82
N LYS A 839 5.51 -13.91 24.11
CA LYS A 839 6.26 -12.74 24.60
C LYS A 839 6.48 -11.74 23.48
N VAL A 840 6.49 -10.45 23.82
CA VAL A 840 7.08 -9.42 22.96
C VAL A 840 8.60 -9.59 23.04
N LEU A 841 9.20 -10.01 21.93
CA LEU A 841 10.66 -10.20 21.82
C LEU A 841 11.35 -8.86 21.59
N TRP A 842 10.79 -8.03 20.69
CA TRP A 842 11.39 -6.77 20.28
C TRP A 842 10.33 -5.73 19.88
N LYS A 843 10.63 -4.46 20.11
CA LYS A 843 9.86 -3.30 19.63
C LYS A 843 10.89 -2.36 18.95
N GLY A 844 10.70 -2.02 17.67
CA GLY A 844 11.78 -1.40 16.91
C GLY A 844 11.48 -1.03 15.45
N LYS A 845 12.52 -0.65 14.72
CA LYS A 845 12.46 -0.17 13.34
C LYS A 845 13.37 -0.98 12.42
N ILE A 846 12.88 -1.37 11.25
CA ILE A 846 13.69 -2.09 10.24
C ILE A 846 14.78 -1.16 9.68
N ILE A 847 16.04 -1.49 9.95
CA ILE A 847 17.24 -0.77 9.50
C ILE A 847 18.03 -1.48 8.40
N GLY A 848 17.68 -2.71 8.04
CA GLY A 848 18.33 -3.45 6.96
C GLY A 848 17.55 -4.70 6.58
N VAL A 849 17.55 -5.05 5.28
CA VAL A 849 16.95 -6.29 4.77
C VAL A 849 17.81 -6.80 3.62
N ASP A 850 18.43 -7.97 3.78
CA ASP A 850 19.10 -8.69 2.67
C ASP A 850 18.24 -9.86 2.17
N ARG A 851 18.37 -10.19 0.88
CA ARG A 851 17.61 -11.27 0.22
C ARG A 851 18.44 -11.96 -0.87
N THR A 852 18.62 -13.27 -0.76
CA THR A 852 19.22 -14.13 -1.80
C THR A 852 18.34 -15.34 -2.12
N LEU A 853 18.10 -15.60 -3.41
CA LEU A 853 17.33 -16.76 -3.85
C LEU A 853 18.22 -18.01 -3.92
N ARG A 854 17.84 -19.10 -3.25
CA ARG A 854 18.55 -20.39 -3.30
C ARG A 854 17.55 -21.54 -3.34
N ASN A 855 17.66 -22.44 -4.32
CA ASN A 855 16.80 -23.63 -4.48
C ASN A 855 15.27 -23.36 -4.48
N GLY A 856 14.85 -22.16 -4.91
CA GLY A 856 13.45 -21.73 -4.94
C GLY A 856 12.97 -20.99 -3.68
N HIS A 857 13.73 -21.02 -2.59
CA HIS A 857 13.44 -20.25 -1.37
C HIS A 857 14.19 -18.91 -1.38
N ILE A 858 13.57 -17.83 -0.87
CA ILE A 858 14.31 -16.62 -0.51
C ILE A 858 14.88 -16.82 0.88
N TYR A 859 16.20 -16.84 0.96
CA TYR A 859 16.95 -16.70 2.20
C TYR A 859 17.24 -15.22 2.43
N GLY A 860 17.24 -14.77 3.67
CA GLY A 860 17.59 -13.40 3.99
C GLY A 860 17.63 -13.14 5.48
N GLU A 861 17.93 -11.90 5.83
CA GLU A 861 17.90 -11.41 7.20
C GLU A 861 17.32 -10.01 7.26
N CYS A 862 16.53 -9.75 8.29
CA CYS A 862 15.97 -8.43 8.60
C CYS A 862 16.60 -7.94 9.91
N LEU A 863 17.22 -6.76 9.87
CA LEU A 863 17.83 -6.09 11.03
C LEU A 863 16.87 -5.04 11.58
N ILE A 864 16.59 -5.12 12.87
CA ILE A 864 15.62 -4.27 13.57
C ILE A 864 16.33 -3.57 14.75
N GLU A 865 16.47 -2.25 14.66
CA GLU A 865 17.02 -1.42 15.74
C GLU A 865 15.93 -1.13 16.78
N GLY A 866 16.29 -1.16 18.06
CA GLY A 866 15.39 -0.82 19.16
C GLY A 866 14.84 0.60 19.07
N ALA A 867 13.52 0.75 19.21
CA ALA A 867 12.85 2.04 19.22
C ALA A 867 11.68 2.03 20.22
N ASP A 868 11.32 3.21 20.74
CA ASP A 868 10.02 3.35 21.40
C ASP A 868 8.92 3.31 20.34
N VAL A 869 7.81 2.65 20.64
CA VAL A 869 6.65 2.44 19.76
C VAL A 869 5.33 2.58 20.55
N ARG A 870 5.34 3.36 21.63
CA ARG A 870 4.19 3.67 22.51
C ARG A 870 3.71 5.12 22.35
N ASP A 871 2.42 5.36 22.63
CA ASP A 871 1.77 6.67 22.88
C ASP A 871 0.54 6.38 23.80
N GLU A 872 -0.30 7.27 24.37
CA GLU A 872 -0.39 8.74 24.34
C GLU A 872 -0.23 9.40 25.73
N HIS A 873 -0.07 8.61 26.80
CA HIS A 873 -0.45 9.06 28.16
C HIS A 873 0.60 8.90 29.26
N VAL A 874 1.86 8.57 28.94
CA VAL A 874 2.95 8.59 29.92
C VAL A 874 4.08 9.48 29.40
N ALA A 875 4.33 10.57 30.13
CA ALA A 875 5.42 11.48 29.82
C ALA A 875 6.78 10.78 29.99
N SER A 876 7.69 11.01 29.03
CA SER A 876 9.14 10.78 29.10
C SER A 876 9.62 9.50 29.81
N GLY A 877 9.95 8.47 29.03
CA GLY A 877 10.71 7.31 29.52
C GLY A 877 11.85 6.95 28.58
N ASP A 878 12.98 6.49 29.13
CA ASP A 878 14.04 5.85 28.37
C ASP A 878 13.51 4.65 27.57
N ILE A 879 14.15 4.34 26.43
CA ILE A 879 13.95 3.06 25.75
C ILE A 879 14.18 1.96 26.80
N SER A 880 13.18 1.10 27.00
CA SER A 880 13.32 -0.04 27.93
C SER A 880 14.60 -0.79 27.60
N GLU A 881 15.49 -0.97 28.58
CA GLU A 881 16.77 -1.70 28.42
C GLU A 881 16.56 -3.10 27.79
N GLN A 882 15.35 -3.67 27.92
CA GLN A 882 14.91 -4.88 27.22
C GLN A 882 15.10 -4.81 25.69
N PHE A 883 14.76 -3.69 25.06
CA PHE A 883 14.71 -3.52 23.59
C PHE A 883 15.91 -2.71 23.05
N LYS A 884 16.91 -2.43 23.87
CA LYS A 884 18.09 -1.66 23.47
C LYS A 884 19.06 -2.51 22.65
N GLY A 885 19.49 -2.00 21.49
CA GLY A 885 20.42 -2.66 20.57
C GLY A 885 19.79 -2.98 19.22
N VAL A 886 20.23 -4.07 18.59
CA VAL A 886 19.70 -4.58 17.30
C VAL A 886 19.34 -6.05 17.44
N VAL A 887 18.24 -6.46 16.79
CA VAL A 887 17.86 -7.87 16.58
C VAL A 887 17.91 -8.21 15.10
N LYS A 888 18.38 -9.42 14.80
CA LYS A 888 18.36 -10.04 13.50
C LYS A 888 17.26 -11.11 13.43
N ILE A 889 16.43 -11.04 12.41
CA ILE A 889 15.44 -12.05 12.04
C ILE A 889 15.91 -12.76 10.77
N PRO A 890 16.61 -13.92 10.86
CA PRO A 890 16.89 -14.75 9.69
C PRO A 890 15.61 -15.43 9.18
N PHE A 891 15.45 -15.50 7.86
CA PHE A 891 14.28 -16.12 7.21
C PHE A 891 14.65 -16.98 5.99
N LYS A 892 13.79 -17.96 5.70
CA LYS A 892 13.78 -18.80 4.50
C LYS A 892 12.32 -18.90 4.03
N ASN A 893 11.85 -17.92 3.27
CA ASN A 893 10.43 -17.55 3.10
C ASN A 893 9.73 -17.16 4.43
N GLU A 894 9.82 -18.01 5.46
CA GLU A 894 9.30 -17.81 6.81
C GLU A 894 10.44 -17.39 7.78
N ASN A 895 10.09 -16.66 8.84
CA ASN A 895 10.99 -16.28 9.93
C ASN A 895 11.42 -17.51 10.76
N ILE A 896 12.72 -17.64 10.97
CA ILE A 896 13.34 -18.82 11.61
C ILE A 896 13.71 -18.54 13.07
N ALA A 897 14.21 -17.34 13.37
CA ALA A 897 14.70 -16.98 14.69
C ALA A 897 14.54 -15.47 14.96
N ALA A 898 14.73 -15.08 16.22
CA ALA A 898 15.05 -13.72 16.62
C ALA A 898 16.32 -13.76 17.47
N LEU A 899 17.39 -13.13 16.97
CA LEU A 899 18.73 -13.17 17.57
C LEU A 899 19.18 -11.74 17.93
N ARG A 900 19.70 -11.51 19.13
CA ARG A 900 20.39 -10.25 19.46
C ARG A 900 21.68 -10.13 18.64
N VAL A 901 22.01 -8.92 18.22
CA VAL A 901 23.26 -8.61 17.48
C VAL A 901 24.16 -7.76 18.37
N TYR A 902 25.45 -8.09 18.40
CA TYR A 902 26.48 -7.41 19.16
C TYR A 902 27.62 -7.01 18.21
N ASN A 903 27.98 -5.73 18.19
CA ASN A 903 28.88 -5.15 17.18
C ASN A 903 30.34 -5.64 17.26
N ASP A 904 30.70 -6.37 18.32
CA ASP A 904 32.04 -6.87 18.62
C ASP A 904 32.24 -8.36 18.30
N ARG A 905 31.21 -9.06 17.78
CA ARG A 905 31.30 -10.47 17.36
C ARG A 905 30.50 -10.76 16.09
N GLU A 906 31.07 -11.59 15.20
CA GLU A 906 30.39 -12.08 13.99
C GLU A 906 29.67 -13.43 14.22
N GLU A 907 30.06 -14.19 15.24
CA GLU A 907 29.48 -15.52 15.54
C GLU A 907 28.20 -15.39 16.39
N GLU A 908 27.17 -16.14 16.00
CA GLU A 908 25.91 -16.30 16.75
C GLU A 908 26.09 -17.32 17.89
N LEU A 909 25.84 -16.92 19.14
CA LEU A 909 25.88 -17.81 20.30
C LEU A 909 24.47 -18.15 20.82
N GLN A 910 24.38 -19.15 21.71
CA GLN A 910 23.09 -19.57 22.27
C GLN A 910 22.41 -18.48 23.13
N GLU A 911 23.21 -17.62 23.78
CA GLU A 911 22.72 -16.52 24.62
C GLU A 911 22.04 -15.38 23.82
N ASP A 912 22.23 -15.36 22.50
CA ASP A 912 21.69 -14.38 21.56
C ASP A 912 20.22 -14.67 21.23
N VAL A 913 19.80 -15.93 21.41
CA VAL A 913 18.50 -16.45 20.97
C VAL A 913 17.37 -15.90 21.86
N LEU A 914 16.54 -15.03 21.29
CA LEU A 914 15.30 -14.56 21.92
C LEU A 914 14.14 -15.54 21.67
N ALA A 915 14.09 -16.11 20.47
CA ALA A 915 13.21 -17.21 20.07
C ALA A 915 13.78 -17.90 18.82
N ILE A 916 13.46 -19.18 18.64
CA ILE A 916 13.86 -19.95 17.45
C ILE A 916 12.85 -21.05 17.16
N VAL A 917 12.69 -21.41 15.88
CA VAL A 917 11.91 -22.57 15.41
C VAL A 917 12.13 -23.82 16.29
N PRO A 918 11.08 -24.62 16.61
CA PRO A 918 9.72 -24.54 16.08
C PRO A 918 8.89 -23.31 16.49
N ASP A 919 9.24 -22.62 17.57
CA ASP A 919 8.48 -21.47 18.08
C ASP A 919 8.30 -20.38 17.00
N LEU A 920 7.12 -19.77 17.02
CA LEU A 920 6.69 -18.81 16.01
C LEU A 920 7.37 -17.47 16.26
N VAL A 921 8.00 -16.91 15.21
CA VAL A 921 8.55 -15.56 15.19
C VAL A 921 7.70 -14.72 14.25
N CYS A 922 6.75 -13.99 14.83
CA CYS A 922 5.81 -13.16 14.07
C CYS A 922 6.29 -11.71 14.08
N VAL A 923 6.22 -11.02 12.94
CA VAL A 923 6.52 -9.59 12.83
C VAL A 923 5.23 -8.89 12.42
N ILE A 924 4.82 -7.91 13.22
CA ILE A 924 3.62 -7.10 12.98
C ILE A 924 3.98 -5.61 12.84
N ASP A 925 3.19 -4.87 12.07
CA ASP A 925 3.28 -3.42 11.93
C ASP A 925 2.86 -2.75 13.25
N ALA A 926 3.72 -1.90 13.81
CA ALA A 926 3.45 -1.23 15.07
C ALA A 926 2.29 -0.22 15.01
N GLN A 927 1.92 0.26 13.81
CA GLN A 927 0.86 1.28 13.62
C GLN A 927 -0.54 0.70 13.44
N ASN A 928 -0.68 -0.59 13.11
CA ASN A 928 -2.00 -1.21 12.90
C ASN A 928 -2.11 -2.68 13.37
N GLY A 929 -1.02 -3.36 13.71
CA GLY A 929 -1.03 -4.76 14.14
C GLY A 929 -1.33 -5.80 13.05
N GLU A 930 -1.33 -5.43 11.76
CA GLU A 930 -1.23 -6.44 10.67
C GLU A 930 0.10 -7.17 10.74
N ALA A 931 0.14 -8.38 10.19
CA ALA A 931 1.41 -9.05 9.91
C ALA A 931 2.20 -8.32 8.82
N VAL A 932 3.53 -8.37 8.91
CA VAL A 932 4.44 -7.93 7.84
C VAL A 932 5.11 -9.18 7.26
N GLY A 933 4.80 -9.50 6.01
CA GLY A 933 5.41 -10.62 5.31
C GLY A 933 6.90 -10.40 5.00
N THR A 934 7.68 -11.47 4.84
CA THR A 934 9.08 -11.34 4.38
C THR A 934 9.24 -10.67 3.00
N PRO A 935 8.26 -10.72 2.05
CA PRO A 935 8.29 -9.89 0.85
C PRO A 935 8.01 -8.39 1.10
N GLU A 936 7.41 -8.07 2.24
CA GLU A 936 6.94 -6.73 2.62
C GLU A 936 7.95 -5.99 3.50
N TYR A 937 8.95 -6.66 4.10
CA TYR A 937 10.02 -5.98 4.83
C TYR A 937 10.71 -4.90 3.96
N ARG A 938 10.67 -3.66 4.45
CA ARG A 938 11.36 -2.48 3.89
C ARG A 938 12.10 -1.75 5.00
N TYR A 939 13.22 -1.13 4.66
CA TYR A 939 13.85 -0.13 5.52
C TYR A 939 12.83 0.95 5.87
N GLY A 940 12.75 1.34 7.15
CA GLY A 940 11.86 2.41 7.60
C GLY A 940 10.64 1.97 8.39
N LEU A 941 10.18 0.72 8.25
CA LEU A 941 8.97 0.22 8.91
C LEU A 941 9.17 0.08 10.44
N LEU A 942 8.19 0.56 11.21
CA LEU A 942 8.08 0.34 12.65
C LEU A 942 7.35 -0.98 12.88
N VAL A 943 7.95 -1.87 13.67
CA VAL A 943 7.48 -3.25 13.85
C VAL A 943 7.61 -3.73 15.29
N VAL A 944 6.74 -4.68 15.65
CA VAL A 944 6.82 -5.45 16.88
C VAL A 944 7.09 -6.91 16.52
N VAL A 945 8.07 -7.51 17.19
CA VAL A 945 8.42 -8.94 17.02
C VAL A 945 7.81 -9.71 18.18
N LEU A 946 6.91 -10.64 17.87
CA LEU A 946 6.28 -11.55 18.81
C LEU A 946 6.92 -12.92 18.72
N GLY A 947 7.07 -13.56 19.88
CA GLY A 947 7.39 -14.97 20.00
C GLY A 947 6.18 -15.71 20.57
N ILE A 948 5.78 -16.83 19.97
CA ILE A 948 4.69 -17.68 20.47
C ILE A 948 5.16 -19.13 20.49
N ALA A 949 4.93 -19.82 21.61
CA ALA A 949 5.35 -21.21 21.81
C ALA A 949 4.64 -22.16 20.83
N ALA A 950 5.42 -23.00 20.15
CA ALA A 950 4.92 -23.98 19.20
C ALA A 950 4.22 -25.15 19.89
N SER A 951 3.29 -25.76 19.15
CA SER A 951 2.54 -26.94 19.60
C SER A 951 3.44 -28.07 20.10
N ASP A 952 2.96 -28.77 21.12
CA ASP A 952 3.53 -30.02 21.63
C ASP A 952 3.58 -31.16 20.59
N ARG A 953 2.77 -31.09 19.52
CA ARG A 953 2.92 -31.94 18.32
C ARG A 953 4.31 -31.80 17.67
N TRP A 954 4.96 -30.64 17.83
CA TRP A 954 6.35 -30.39 17.41
C TRP A 954 7.37 -30.59 18.52
N THR A 955 7.11 -30.04 19.70
CA THR A 955 8.10 -29.93 20.77
C THR A 955 8.12 -31.13 21.73
N GLY A 956 7.08 -31.97 21.73
CA GLY A 956 6.94 -33.14 22.57
C GLY A 956 7.77 -34.36 22.15
N THR A 957 8.45 -34.33 20.99
CA THR A 957 9.32 -35.42 20.54
C THR A 957 10.65 -34.89 19.97
N GLU A 958 11.74 -35.65 20.17
CA GLU A 958 13.05 -35.36 19.57
C GLU A 958 12.96 -35.29 18.03
N ARG A 959 12.09 -36.11 17.42
CA ARG A 959 11.88 -36.12 15.98
C ARG A 959 11.17 -34.87 15.47
N GLY A 960 10.21 -34.33 16.23
CA GLY A 960 9.57 -33.06 15.90
C GLY A 960 10.57 -31.89 15.94
N ILE A 961 11.40 -31.82 16.99
CA ILE A 961 12.49 -30.83 17.10
C ILE A 961 13.51 -31.00 15.96
N LYS A 962 13.83 -32.23 15.54
CA LYS A 962 14.76 -32.48 14.42
C LYS A 962 14.21 -32.04 13.05
N ILE A 963 12.90 -32.10 12.84
CA ILE A 963 12.23 -31.76 11.57
C ILE A 963 11.84 -30.27 11.51
N GLY A 964 11.30 -29.74 12.60
CA GLY A 964 10.78 -28.38 12.71
C GLY A 964 11.72 -27.38 13.39
N GLY A 965 12.81 -27.84 14.01
CA GLY A 965 13.74 -27.00 14.79
C GLY A 965 15.02 -26.56 14.07
N PRO A 966 15.98 -25.94 14.77
CA PRO A 966 17.05 -25.12 14.18
C PRO A 966 17.92 -25.86 13.15
N GLN A 967 18.20 -27.14 13.43
CA GLN A 967 19.02 -27.99 12.56
C GLN A 967 18.44 -28.13 11.14
N ALA A 968 17.10 -28.20 10.98
CA ALA A 968 16.44 -28.34 9.69
C ALA A 968 16.59 -27.10 8.79
N PHE A 969 16.93 -25.95 9.39
CA PHE A 969 17.13 -24.66 8.71
C PHE A 969 18.60 -24.30 8.53
N GLY A 970 19.53 -25.17 8.96
CA GLY A 970 20.97 -24.94 8.91
C GLY A 970 21.55 -24.22 10.14
N LEU A 971 20.73 -23.89 11.14
CA LEU A 971 21.16 -23.29 12.42
C LEU A 971 21.57 -24.36 13.44
N GLY A 972 22.36 -25.36 13.00
CA GLY A 972 22.74 -26.52 13.82
C GLY A 972 23.74 -26.22 14.94
N HIS A 973 24.32 -25.01 14.96
CA HIS A 973 25.11 -24.47 16.07
C HIS A 973 24.25 -23.98 17.24
N LEU A 974 22.97 -23.67 16.98
CA LEU A 974 22.01 -23.23 17.99
C LEU A 974 21.09 -24.39 18.42
N LYS A 975 20.59 -24.33 19.65
CA LYS A 975 19.67 -25.31 20.23
C LYS A 975 18.29 -24.69 20.40
N PHE A 976 17.26 -25.52 20.21
CA PHE A 976 15.91 -25.15 20.58
C PHE A 976 15.74 -25.21 22.09
N GLU A 977 15.39 -24.06 22.68
CA GLU A 977 14.91 -23.93 24.06
C GLU A 977 13.53 -23.27 23.99
N PRO A 978 12.46 -23.89 24.54
CA PRO A 978 11.11 -23.34 24.42
C PRO A 978 10.98 -21.95 25.02
N LEU A 979 10.45 -21.00 24.25
CA LEU A 979 10.15 -19.65 24.68
C LEU A 979 9.17 -19.62 25.86
N GLY A 980 8.24 -20.57 25.87
CA GLY A 980 7.15 -20.71 26.82
C GLY A 980 6.53 -22.10 26.74
N LYS A 981 5.31 -22.24 27.27
CA LYS A 981 4.53 -23.47 27.21
C LYS A 981 3.41 -23.33 26.18
N TYR A 982 3.19 -24.34 25.36
CA TYR A 982 2.01 -24.42 24.51
C TYR A 982 0.71 -24.51 25.33
N PHE A 983 -0.32 -23.77 24.89
CA PHE A 983 -1.69 -23.89 25.37
C PHE A 983 -2.59 -24.20 24.18
N LYS A 984 -3.40 -25.28 24.28
CA LYS A 984 -4.40 -25.60 23.25
C LYS A 984 -5.34 -24.40 23.08
N PRO A 985 -5.50 -23.84 21.87
CA PRO A 985 -6.36 -22.68 21.67
C PRO A 985 -7.81 -22.95 22.08
N ARG A 986 -8.51 -21.89 22.50
CA ARG A 986 -9.93 -21.97 22.83
C ARG A 986 -10.74 -22.17 21.56
N SER A 987 -11.43 -23.31 21.42
CA SER A 987 -12.34 -23.56 20.30
C SER A 987 -13.43 -22.48 20.25
N VAL A 988 -13.71 -21.94 19.07
CA VAL A 988 -14.91 -21.13 18.81
C VAL A 988 -16.15 -22.00 18.92
N ILE A 989 -16.07 -23.25 18.46
CA ILE A 989 -17.20 -24.19 18.51
C ILE A 989 -17.58 -24.45 19.97
N ASP A 990 -16.65 -24.89 20.81
CA ASP A 990 -16.98 -25.27 22.20
C ASP A 990 -17.33 -24.06 23.11
N GLU A 991 -16.97 -22.82 22.73
CA GLU A 991 -17.34 -21.61 23.49
C GLU A 991 -18.73 -21.06 23.11
N PHE A 992 -19.14 -21.21 21.84
CA PHE A 992 -20.32 -20.53 21.30
C PHE A 992 -21.48 -21.45 20.89
N ASP A 993 -21.35 -22.78 20.94
CA ASP A 993 -22.41 -23.74 20.59
C ASP A 993 -23.68 -23.54 21.43
N GLU A 994 -24.79 -23.24 20.75
CA GLU A 994 -26.11 -23.08 21.35
C GLU A 994 -26.79 -24.45 21.53
N CYS A 995 -26.41 -25.17 22.60
CA CYS A 995 -27.01 -26.44 23.04
C CYS A 995 -28.47 -26.32 23.52
#